data_AF-A0A9D6PUI0-F1
#
_entry.id   AF-A0A9D6PUI0-F1
#
_cell.length_a   1.000
_cell.length_b   1.000
_cell.length_c   1.000
_cell.angle_alpha   90.00
_cell.angle_beta   90.00
_cell.angle_gamma   90.00
#
_symmetry.space_group_name_H-M   'P 1'
#
loop_
_entity.id
_entity.type
_entity.pdbx_description
1 polymer ?
#
loop_
_entity_poly.entity_id
_entity_poly.type
_entity_poly.pdbx_seq_one_letter_code
_entity_poly.pdbx_strand_id
1 'polypeptide(L)'
;MPDLLVTSLSGLRAYQTALATTSHNIANVGNEAYTRQRVELDARVPIRYGSSFIGQGVDVTNIQRIFDNFIIENLRQFTSSTSSLGTLQELATRVENITADENSGLTSAMDHFFGALSDVANNPSASAPRIALLGSAEILEQRFNALGEALRDIDKEVDARIRYQITDINALTSEIARVNSAISAVSSVDEQPNDLLDKRDALLKQLSEKISITVITQNDGTLNVLAGSGQLLVSGPVTNTLVAQGSASQPDRTVVALQSTGGGGAVDITSSLNGGELGGLLDFRNNLLDSVQNRLGRTAIALSETFNAQHVQGYDLNGDMGTNFFRTVGTGNLSGAFGGDYLANGANVGDTLTFDLQFDGRTVTVAHTIVAGDTNATIAAGLLTGAAGIAADGNVTNLGGGVYSLAGTTPGISMTFELRGDQIQFTTTGGPSPLGNNLVITNVADGVANDAVINLGLLGSSSTQFNFGAASNGSPAMFMGPSNSTLSNANNTGTGVVNFSITDVSQLTVSDYRVSYDGANYNVLRLSDNVTVASGAGPFNVDGMAITPGGVPAAGDSFYLRPTRLGATSFSVEISDIRDIAAATPIRTLNAAANIGTVGAASSSVVDALDPDLTRTVDIFFDPANPAGSFDVVDRASGTVLQNNVIYTPGMSVTQNGWQVRLTGSPQPGDTVTVTENTNSTNDNRNMLLLAALQNTAVMDNGVTTFEQSYATLNAEVGVVTQQAKINYDVEKTLLDNAIASRESLSGVNLDEEAADLIRFQQAYQALARIIQTSQTLFESLISAV
;
A
#
# COMPACT_ATOMS: atom_id res chain seq x y z
N MET A 1 16.48 -82.12 -25.06
CA MET A 1 16.38 -81.85 -23.61
C MET A 1 17.01 -80.53 -23.16
N PRO A 2 18.08 -79.97 -23.77
CA PRO A 2 18.63 -78.66 -23.36
C PRO A 2 17.57 -77.53 -23.34
N ASP A 3 16.61 -77.54 -24.27
CA ASP A 3 15.55 -76.52 -24.39
C ASP A 3 14.59 -76.44 -23.20
N LEU A 4 14.25 -77.55 -22.56
CA LEU A 4 13.35 -77.54 -21.40
C LEU A 4 14.02 -76.87 -20.20
N LEU A 5 15.31 -77.13 -20.00
CA LEU A 5 16.08 -76.60 -18.89
C LEU A 5 16.35 -75.10 -19.05
N VAL A 6 16.59 -74.65 -20.28
CA VAL A 6 16.72 -73.22 -20.63
C VAL A 6 15.40 -72.47 -20.42
N THR A 7 14.29 -73.02 -20.92
CA THR A 7 12.95 -72.44 -20.78
C THR A 7 12.52 -72.37 -19.31
N SER A 8 12.80 -73.43 -18.52
CA SER A 8 12.47 -73.44 -17.09
C SER A 8 13.36 -72.50 -16.28
N LEU A 9 14.65 -72.37 -16.63
CA LEU A 9 15.57 -71.44 -15.96
C LEU A 9 15.20 -69.98 -16.22
N SER A 10 14.85 -69.62 -17.46
CA SER A 10 14.42 -68.26 -17.80
C SER A 10 13.12 -67.90 -17.09
N GLY A 11 12.14 -68.81 -17.08
CA GLY A 11 10.89 -68.62 -16.34
C GLY A 11 11.11 -68.50 -14.83
N LEU A 12 12.02 -69.30 -14.25
CA LEU A 12 12.30 -69.27 -12.82
C LEU A 12 12.86 -67.91 -12.39
N ARG A 13 13.80 -67.34 -13.17
CA ARG A 13 14.33 -65.99 -12.94
C ARG A 13 13.25 -64.93 -13.10
N ALA A 14 12.41 -65.04 -14.12
CA ALA A 14 11.32 -64.09 -14.37
C ALA A 14 10.32 -64.04 -13.21
N TYR A 15 9.86 -65.20 -12.71
CA TYR A 15 8.96 -65.24 -11.56
C TYR A 15 9.65 -64.92 -10.24
N GLN A 16 10.97 -65.12 -10.10
CA GLN A 16 11.72 -64.61 -8.96
C GLN A 16 11.69 -63.08 -8.90
N THR A 17 11.87 -62.41 -10.05
CA THR A 17 11.74 -60.95 -10.14
C THR A 17 10.31 -60.51 -9.87
N ALA A 18 9.30 -61.18 -10.44
CA ALA A 18 7.90 -60.89 -10.16
C ALA A 18 7.55 -61.00 -8.67
N LEU A 19 8.04 -62.03 -7.98
CA LEU A 19 7.89 -62.18 -6.54
C LEU A 19 8.56 -61.04 -5.75
N ALA A 20 9.76 -60.63 -6.16
CA ALA A 20 10.47 -59.52 -5.51
C ALA A 20 9.72 -58.20 -5.69
N THR A 21 9.22 -57.90 -6.89
CA THR A 21 8.44 -56.68 -7.19
C THR A 21 7.12 -56.66 -6.42
N THR A 22 6.36 -57.76 -6.41
CA THR A 22 5.13 -57.86 -5.62
C THR A 22 5.41 -57.72 -4.12
N SER A 23 6.50 -58.30 -3.62
CA SER A 23 6.92 -58.10 -2.22
C SER A 23 7.30 -56.64 -1.94
N HIS A 24 7.92 -55.95 -2.89
CA HIS A 24 8.26 -54.53 -2.78
C HIS A 24 7.00 -53.65 -2.77
N ASN A 25 6.02 -53.94 -3.62
CA ASN A 25 4.71 -53.28 -3.60
C ASN A 25 4.04 -53.44 -2.22
N ILE A 26 3.94 -54.66 -1.72
CA ILE A 26 3.32 -54.94 -0.41
C ILE A 26 4.06 -54.21 0.71
N ALA A 27 5.40 -54.21 0.70
CA ALA A 27 6.20 -53.52 1.71
C ALA A 27 5.99 -52.00 1.71
N ASN A 28 5.64 -51.41 0.56
CA ASN A 28 5.44 -49.98 0.39
C ASN A 28 3.96 -49.55 0.36
N VAL A 29 3.01 -50.43 0.70
CA VAL A 29 1.56 -50.08 0.71
C VAL A 29 1.23 -48.86 1.58
N GLY A 30 2.00 -48.61 2.64
CA GLY A 30 1.80 -47.46 3.53
C GLY A 30 2.54 -46.18 3.10
N ASN A 31 3.28 -46.20 1.99
CA ASN A 31 4.00 -45.04 1.49
C ASN A 31 3.15 -44.32 0.44
N GLU A 32 2.60 -43.15 0.79
CA GLU A 32 1.71 -42.36 -0.09
C GLU A 32 2.38 -41.89 -1.39
N ALA A 33 3.72 -41.83 -1.42
CA ALA A 33 4.49 -41.44 -2.60
C ALA A 33 4.85 -42.63 -3.51
N TYR A 34 4.62 -43.87 -3.06
CA TYR A 34 4.99 -45.06 -3.81
C TYR A 34 4.01 -45.33 -4.96
N THR A 35 4.55 -45.63 -6.13
CA THR A 35 3.75 -46.04 -7.29
C THR A 35 3.87 -47.53 -7.48
N ARG A 36 2.73 -48.23 -7.57
CA ARG A 36 2.69 -49.67 -7.84
C ARG A 36 3.52 -50.02 -9.08
N GLN A 37 4.37 -51.04 -8.94
CA GLN A 37 5.26 -51.51 -9.99
C GLN A 37 4.77 -52.83 -10.58
N ARG A 38 4.92 -53.01 -11.89
CA ARG A 38 4.58 -54.25 -12.60
C ARG A 38 5.77 -54.74 -13.42
N VAL A 39 5.99 -56.05 -13.36
CA VAL A 39 6.99 -56.73 -14.19
C VAL A 39 6.38 -57.04 -15.56
N GLU A 40 7.04 -56.57 -16.61
CA GLU A 40 6.68 -56.88 -17.99
C GLU A 40 7.50 -58.09 -18.47
N LEU A 41 6.80 -59.12 -18.96
CA LEU A 41 7.38 -60.38 -19.40
C LEU A 41 7.17 -60.54 -20.90
N ASP A 42 8.25 -60.72 -21.65
CA ASP A 42 8.16 -61.00 -23.09
C ASP A 42 8.71 -62.39 -23.43
N ALA A 43 8.13 -63.00 -24.47
CA ALA A 43 8.57 -64.30 -24.95
C ALA A 43 9.91 -64.17 -25.67
N ARG A 44 10.85 -65.04 -25.32
CA ARG A 44 12.13 -65.12 -26.03
C ARG A 44 11.92 -65.55 -27.49
N VAL A 45 12.72 -64.99 -28.39
CA VAL A 45 12.69 -65.31 -29.82
C VAL A 45 12.74 -66.84 -30.02
N PRO A 46 11.74 -67.47 -30.67
CA PRO A 46 11.68 -68.91 -30.78
C PRO A 46 12.76 -69.46 -31.73
N ILE A 47 13.30 -70.65 -31.44
CA ILE A 47 14.23 -71.35 -32.33
C ILE A 47 13.42 -72.09 -33.39
N ARG A 48 13.85 -71.98 -34.66
CA ARG A 48 13.25 -72.72 -35.77
C ARG A 48 13.82 -74.14 -35.82
N TYR A 49 12.95 -75.14 -35.68
CA TYR A 49 13.29 -76.56 -35.79
C TYR A 49 12.49 -77.19 -36.93
N GLY A 50 13.12 -77.38 -38.09
CA GLY A 50 12.43 -77.83 -39.31
C GLY A 50 11.36 -76.85 -39.79
N SER A 51 10.11 -77.30 -39.88
CA SER A 51 8.93 -76.49 -40.23
C SER A 51 8.20 -75.88 -39.02
N SER A 52 8.68 -76.07 -37.79
CA SER A 52 8.03 -75.62 -36.55
C SER A 52 8.91 -74.65 -35.75
N PHE A 53 8.29 -73.77 -34.97
CA PHE A 53 8.96 -72.85 -34.05
C PHE A 53 8.78 -73.34 -32.61
N ILE A 54 9.88 -73.40 -31.86
CA ILE A 54 9.89 -73.80 -30.45
C ILE A 54 10.26 -72.57 -29.61
N GLY A 55 9.42 -72.22 -28.64
CA GLY A 55 9.68 -71.11 -27.73
C GLY A 55 10.84 -71.40 -26.77
N GLN A 56 11.61 -70.36 -26.43
CA GLN A 56 12.78 -70.46 -25.54
C GLN A 56 12.50 -69.99 -24.10
N GLY A 57 11.23 -69.77 -23.75
CA GLY A 57 10.83 -69.20 -22.47
C GLY A 57 10.56 -67.71 -22.54
N VAL A 58 10.82 -67.02 -21.43
CA VAL A 58 10.39 -65.63 -21.16
C VAL A 58 11.56 -64.87 -20.55
N ASP A 59 11.69 -63.59 -20.90
CA ASP A 59 12.58 -62.63 -20.24
C ASP A 59 11.78 -61.55 -19.50
N VAL A 60 12.40 -60.98 -18.48
CA VAL A 60 11.93 -59.73 -17.88
C VAL A 60 12.43 -58.60 -18.76
N THR A 61 11.51 -57.90 -19.41
CA THR A 61 11.85 -56.81 -20.32
C THR A 61 11.97 -55.50 -19.56
N ASN A 62 11.10 -55.26 -18.57
CA ASN A 62 11.10 -54.02 -17.77
C ASN A 62 10.34 -54.21 -16.44
N ILE A 63 10.60 -53.34 -15.46
CA ILE A 63 9.75 -53.14 -14.27
C ILE A 63 9.21 -51.72 -14.34
N GLN A 64 7.93 -51.56 -14.67
CA GLN A 64 7.34 -50.25 -14.93
C GLN A 64 6.41 -49.81 -13.79
N ARG A 65 6.42 -48.50 -13.51
CA ARG A 65 5.43 -47.83 -12.66
C ARG A 65 4.07 -47.80 -13.36
N ILE A 66 3.01 -48.12 -12.64
CA ILE A 66 1.63 -47.96 -13.14
C ILE A 66 1.14 -46.57 -12.76
N PHE A 67 1.11 -45.64 -13.71
CA PHE A 67 0.62 -44.27 -13.48
C PHE A 67 0.13 -43.62 -14.77
N ASP A 68 -0.57 -42.50 -14.61
CA ASP A 68 -1.05 -41.66 -15.69
C ASP A 68 -0.52 -40.23 -15.52
N ASN A 69 0.13 -39.71 -16.56
CA ASN A 69 0.74 -38.38 -16.53
C ASN A 69 -0.27 -37.25 -16.32
N PHE A 70 -1.46 -37.37 -16.90
CA PHE A 70 -2.51 -36.36 -16.79
C PHE A 70 -3.07 -36.30 -15.36
N ILE A 71 -3.28 -37.44 -14.70
CA ILE A 71 -3.68 -37.49 -13.29
C ILE A 71 -2.63 -36.81 -12.40
N ILE A 72 -1.35 -37.11 -12.63
CA ILE A 72 -0.24 -36.54 -11.84
C ILE A 72 -0.07 -35.03 -12.09
N GLU A 73 -0.32 -34.56 -13.32
CA GLU A 73 -0.33 -33.14 -13.64
C GLU A 73 -1.48 -32.40 -12.93
N ASN A 74 -2.71 -32.92 -13.05
CA ASN A 74 -3.87 -32.37 -12.35
C ASN A 74 -3.67 -32.36 -10.83
N LEU A 75 -3.10 -33.43 -10.27
CA LEU A 75 -2.79 -33.50 -8.84
C LEU A 75 -1.92 -32.33 -8.41
N ARG A 76 -0.83 -32.02 -9.13
CA ARG A 76 0.05 -30.89 -8.81
C ARG A 76 -0.66 -29.55 -9.00
N GLN A 77 -1.45 -29.41 -10.06
CA GLN A 77 -2.19 -28.17 -10.33
C GLN A 77 -3.19 -27.87 -9.20
N PHE A 78 -4.04 -28.83 -8.82
CA PHE A 78 -5.01 -28.66 -7.75
C PHE A 78 -4.35 -28.53 -6.39
N THR A 79 -3.22 -29.21 -6.15
CA THR A 79 -2.40 -29.02 -4.94
C THR A 79 -1.97 -27.56 -4.82
N SER A 80 -1.40 -26.99 -5.89
CA SER A 80 -0.95 -25.60 -5.92
C SER A 80 -2.10 -24.60 -5.75
N SER A 81 -3.23 -24.81 -6.43
CA SER A 81 -4.41 -23.93 -6.31
C SER A 81 -4.99 -23.96 -4.89
N THR A 82 -5.15 -25.17 -4.33
CA THR A 82 -5.65 -25.37 -2.97
C THR A 82 -4.76 -24.72 -1.91
N SER A 83 -3.43 -24.89 -2.00
CA SER A 83 -2.49 -24.26 -1.07
C SER A 83 -2.51 -22.73 -1.14
N SER A 84 -2.63 -22.17 -2.35
CA SER A 84 -2.76 -20.72 -2.56
C SER A 84 -4.02 -20.17 -1.91
N LEU A 85 -5.17 -20.77 -2.20
CA LEU A 85 -6.47 -20.33 -1.69
C LEU A 85 -6.60 -20.57 -0.18
N GLY A 86 -6.02 -21.65 0.35
CA GLY A 86 -5.96 -21.91 1.78
C GLY A 86 -5.17 -20.83 2.52
N THR A 87 -4.02 -20.43 1.98
CA THR A 87 -3.21 -19.33 2.54
C THR A 87 -3.93 -17.99 2.48
N LEU A 88 -4.57 -17.68 1.34
CA LEU A 88 -5.37 -16.47 1.18
C LEU A 88 -6.54 -16.44 2.18
N GLN A 89 -7.28 -17.54 2.31
CA GLN A 89 -8.41 -17.65 3.21
C GLN A 89 -7.99 -17.52 4.68
N GLU A 90 -6.89 -18.15 5.09
CA GLU A 90 -6.33 -18.00 6.45
C GLU A 90 -6.08 -16.53 6.80
N LEU A 91 -5.37 -15.81 5.92
CA LEU A 91 -4.98 -14.43 6.16
C LEU A 91 -6.16 -13.47 6.00
N ALA A 92 -7.05 -13.69 5.03
CA ALA A 92 -8.26 -12.90 4.83
C ALA A 92 -9.21 -13.01 6.02
N THR A 93 -9.44 -14.22 6.55
CA THR A 93 -10.23 -14.43 7.79
C THR A 93 -9.59 -13.73 8.98
N ARG A 94 -8.26 -13.67 9.06
CA ARG A 94 -7.59 -12.93 10.14
C ARG A 94 -7.81 -11.42 10.03
N VAL A 95 -7.75 -10.85 8.82
CA VAL A 95 -8.09 -9.45 8.58
C VAL A 95 -9.55 -9.19 8.92
N GLU A 96 -10.47 -10.06 8.48
CA GLU A 96 -11.90 -9.98 8.79
C GLU A 96 -12.16 -9.93 10.29
N ASN A 97 -11.55 -10.84 11.07
CA ASN A 97 -11.70 -10.85 12.52
C ASN A 97 -11.18 -9.57 13.20
N ILE A 98 -10.17 -8.91 12.62
CA ILE A 98 -9.63 -7.64 13.13
C ILE A 98 -10.57 -6.47 12.81
N THR A 99 -11.14 -6.44 11.61
CA THR A 99 -11.93 -5.29 11.13
C THR A 99 -13.43 -5.41 11.48
N ALA A 100 -13.96 -6.62 11.60
CA ALA A 100 -15.38 -6.90 11.83
C ALA A 100 -15.76 -7.15 13.30
N ASP A 101 -14.92 -6.76 14.27
CA ASP A 101 -15.29 -6.84 15.69
C ASP A 101 -16.40 -5.81 16.01
N GLU A 102 -17.61 -6.29 16.32
CA GLU A 102 -18.78 -5.46 16.61
C GLU A 102 -18.72 -4.74 17.97
N ASN A 103 -17.99 -5.29 18.95
CA ASN A 103 -17.96 -4.75 20.32
C ASN A 103 -16.81 -3.76 20.52
N SER A 104 -15.71 -3.94 19.80
CA SER A 104 -14.55 -3.04 19.84
C SER A 104 -14.34 -2.25 18.54
N GLY A 105 -15.25 -2.38 17.57
CA GLY A 105 -15.12 -1.86 16.21
C GLY A 105 -14.97 -0.35 16.09
N LEU A 106 -14.40 0.10 14.96
CA LEU A 106 -14.20 1.53 14.69
C LEU A 106 -15.52 2.29 14.69
N THR A 107 -16.60 1.73 14.14
CA THR A 107 -17.94 2.35 14.12
C THR A 107 -18.41 2.73 15.52
N SER A 108 -18.29 1.83 16.50
CA SER A 108 -18.66 2.11 17.89
C SER A 108 -17.83 3.25 18.50
N ALA A 109 -16.51 3.27 18.23
CA ALA A 109 -15.65 4.37 18.67
C ALA A 109 -16.05 5.72 18.04
N MET A 110 -16.43 5.72 16.77
CA MET A 110 -16.93 6.92 16.09
C MET A 110 -18.28 7.36 16.66
N ASP A 111 -19.22 6.45 16.87
CA ASP A 111 -20.53 6.72 17.50
C ASP A 111 -20.37 7.36 18.88
N HIS A 112 -19.47 6.81 19.71
CA HIS A 112 -19.17 7.38 21.03
C HIS A 112 -18.56 8.78 20.94
N PHE A 113 -17.63 9.01 20.01
CA PHE A 113 -17.03 10.32 19.78
C PHE A 113 -18.06 11.36 19.35
N PHE A 114 -18.89 11.06 18.34
CA PHE A 114 -19.93 11.98 17.86
C PHE A 114 -21.09 12.15 18.87
N GLY A 115 -21.39 11.13 19.66
CA GLY A 115 -22.27 11.23 20.82
C GLY A 115 -21.74 12.23 21.86
N ALA A 116 -20.45 12.17 22.18
CA ALA A 116 -19.83 13.10 23.12
C ALA A 116 -19.81 14.55 22.60
N LEU A 117 -19.67 14.78 21.28
CA LEU A 117 -19.86 16.11 20.68
C LEU A 117 -21.28 16.63 20.94
N SER A 118 -22.28 15.77 20.79
CA SER A 118 -23.68 16.13 21.07
C SER A 118 -23.92 16.48 22.55
N ASP A 119 -23.23 15.80 23.47
CA ASP A 119 -23.28 16.12 24.90
C ASP A 119 -22.64 17.49 25.22
N VAL A 120 -21.52 17.81 24.56
CA VAL A 120 -20.92 19.16 24.65
C VAL A 120 -21.84 20.20 24.03
N ALA A 121 -22.49 19.90 22.90
CA ALA A 121 -23.44 20.82 22.28
C ALA A 121 -24.63 21.13 23.22
N ASN A 122 -25.10 20.16 24.00
CA ASN A 122 -26.18 20.37 24.95
C ASN A 122 -25.75 21.20 26.17
N ASN A 123 -24.48 21.14 26.57
CA ASN A 123 -23.94 21.86 27.73
C ASN A 123 -22.52 22.42 27.45
N PRO A 124 -22.39 23.45 26.59
CA PRO A 124 -21.09 23.88 26.05
C PRO A 124 -20.15 24.52 27.08
N SER A 125 -20.65 25.06 28.18
CA SER A 125 -19.84 25.63 29.26
C SER A 125 -19.41 24.60 30.32
N ALA A 126 -19.96 23.40 30.30
CA ALA A 126 -19.70 22.40 31.34
C ALA A 126 -18.39 21.63 31.05
N SER A 127 -17.56 21.47 32.08
CA SER A 127 -16.30 20.72 31.95
C SER A 127 -16.51 19.22 31.76
N ALA A 128 -17.54 18.62 32.38
CA ALA A 128 -17.73 17.18 32.36
C ALA A 128 -17.98 16.60 30.94
N PRO A 129 -18.88 17.15 30.09
CA PRO A 129 -19.02 16.72 28.71
C PRO A 129 -17.74 16.90 27.88
N ARG A 130 -16.96 17.95 28.13
CA ARG A 130 -15.70 18.21 27.42
C ARG A 130 -14.60 17.20 27.79
N ILE A 131 -14.52 16.81 29.07
CA ILE A 131 -13.66 15.72 29.52
C ILE A 131 -14.06 14.41 28.84
N ALA A 132 -15.37 14.13 28.77
CA ALA A 132 -15.87 12.94 28.08
C ALA A 132 -15.53 12.95 26.58
N LEU A 133 -15.68 14.09 25.91
CA LEU A 133 -15.30 14.25 24.50
C LEU A 133 -13.81 13.98 24.27
N LEU A 134 -12.93 14.55 25.09
CA LEU A 134 -11.50 14.31 24.98
C LEU A 134 -11.16 12.83 25.19
N GLY A 135 -11.72 12.19 26.21
CA GLY A 135 -11.54 10.75 26.44
C GLY A 135 -12.09 9.88 25.30
N SER A 136 -13.22 10.24 24.69
CA SER A 136 -13.75 9.55 23.52
C SER A 136 -12.86 9.73 22.28
N ALA A 137 -12.23 10.90 22.12
CA ALA A 137 -11.26 11.13 21.05
C ALA A 137 -9.99 10.27 21.22
N GLU A 138 -9.47 10.16 22.45
CA GLU A 138 -8.33 9.28 22.77
C GLU A 138 -8.65 7.81 22.50
N ILE A 139 -9.86 7.35 22.82
CA ILE A 139 -10.32 5.98 22.51
C ILE A 139 -10.38 5.78 20.98
N LEU A 140 -10.90 6.76 20.25
CA LEU A 140 -10.95 6.71 18.80
C LEU A 140 -9.55 6.65 18.18
N GLU A 141 -8.61 7.44 18.69
CA GLU A 141 -7.18 7.37 18.33
C GLU A 141 -6.60 5.98 18.57
N GLN A 142 -6.76 5.44 19.78
CA GLN A 142 -6.27 4.11 20.12
C GLN A 142 -6.83 3.05 19.18
N ARG A 143 -8.10 3.17 18.76
CA ARG A 143 -8.70 2.21 17.85
C ARG A 143 -8.13 2.29 16.43
N PHE A 144 -7.97 3.48 15.86
CA PHE A 144 -7.32 3.65 14.56
C PHE A 144 -5.89 3.11 14.57
N ASN A 145 -5.11 3.45 15.60
CA ASN A 145 -3.73 3.01 15.75
C ASN A 145 -3.65 1.49 15.92
N ALA A 146 -4.46 0.88 16.78
CA ALA A 146 -4.47 -0.56 17.00
C ALA A 146 -4.81 -1.36 15.71
N LEU A 147 -5.80 -0.89 14.94
CA LEU A 147 -6.15 -1.51 13.65
C LEU A 147 -5.02 -1.35 12.63
N GLY A 148 -4.44 -0.15 12.52
CA GLY A 148 -3.32 0.13 11.62
C GLY A 148 -2.08 -0.69 11.94
N GLU A 149 -1.73 -0.81 13.22
CA GLU A 149 -0.61 -1.63 13.70
C GLU A 149 -0.83 -3.11 13.43
N ALA A 150 -2.04 -3.63 13.72
CA ALA A 150 -2.37 -5.04 13.46
C ALA A 150 -2.21 -5.40 11.97
N LEU A 151 -2.68 -4.54 11.06
CA LEU A 151 -2.52 -4.74 9.61
C LEU A 151 -1.05 -4.64 9.17
N ARG A 152 -0.27 -3.75 9.79
CA ARG A 152 1.17 -3.61 9.51
C ARG A 152 1.96 -4.83 9.99
N ASP A 153 1.56 -5.42 11.12
CA ASP A 153 2.21 -6.62 11.63
C ASP A 153 1.88 -7.86 10.78
N ILE A 154 0.67 -7.94 10.23
CA ILE A 154 0.33 -8.92 9.19
C ILE A 154 1.24 -8.74 7.96
N ASP A 155 1.47 -7.51 7.50
CA ASP A 155 2.35 -7.26 6.35
C ASP A 155 3.79 -7.74 6.60
N LYS A 156 4.35 -7.44 7.79
CA LYS A 156 5.68 -7.94 8.20
C LYS A 156 5.72 -9.47 8.27
N GLU A 157 4.64 -10.08 8.75
CA GLU A 157 4.52 -11.54 8.82
C GLU A 157 4.49 -12.16 7.43
N VAL A 158 3.74 -11.58 6.48
CA VAL A 158 3.73 -12.00 5.08
C VAL A 158 5.15 -11.93 4.50
N ASP A 159 5.87 -10.84 4.73
CA ASP A 159 7.26 -10.68 4.31
C ASP A 159 8.19 -11.76 4.89
N ALA A 160 8.02 -12.11 6.18
CA ALA A 160 8.76 -13.20 6.80
C ALA A 160 8.41 -14.56 6.18
N ARG A 161 7.11 -14.85 6.00
CA ARG A 161 6.63 -16.08 5.38
C ARG A 161 7.18 -16.23 3.95
N ILE A 162 7.19 -15.16 3.13
CA ILE A 162 7.80 -15.16 1.79
C ILE A 162 9.27 -15.62 1.84
N ARG A 163 10.08 -15.10 2.76
CA ARG A 163 11.50 -15.50 2.92
C ARG A 163 11.66 -16.97 3.29
N TYR A 164 10.80 -17.48 4.17
CA TYR A 164 10.80 -18.89 4.54
C TYR A 164 10.39 -19.78 3.36
N GLN A 165 9.33 -19.43 2.62
CA GLN A 165 8.90 -20.19 1.44
C GLN A 165 9.99 -20.26 0.38
N ILE A 166 10.70 -19.16 0.12
CA ILE A 166 11.85 -19.14 -0.80
C ILE A 166 12.95 -20.11 -0.36
N THR A 167 13.23 -20.17 0.94
CA THR A 167 14.23 -21.10 1.50
C THR A 167 13.83 -22.55 1.26
N ASP A 168 12.57 -22.90 1.52
CA ASP A 168 12.05 -24.25 1.30
C ASP A 168 12.01 -24.62 -0.19
N ILE A 169 11.61 -23.69 -1.06
CA ILE A 169 11.63 -23.88 -2.52
C ILE A 169 13.05 -24.16 -3.02
N ASN A 170 14.04 -23.42 -2.56
CA ASN A 170 15.43 -23.64 -2.93
C ASN A 170 15.96 -25.00 -2.43
N ALA A 171 15.54 -25.44 -1.25
CA ALA A 171 15.89 -26.77 -0.74
C ALA A 171 15.25 -27.88 -1.58
N LEU A 172 13.95 -27.78 -1.90
CA LEU A 172 13.22 -28.74 -2.73
C LEU A 172 13.80 -28.83 -4.15
N THR A 173 14.05 -27.70 -4.80
CA THR A 173 14.64 -27.66 -6.15
C THR A 173 16.05 -28.25 -6.19
N SER A 174 16.87 -28.02 -5.15
CA SER A 174 18.19 -28.64 -5.00
C SER A 174 18.10 -30.16 -4.87
N GLU A 175 17.17 -30.67 -4.05
CA GLU A 175 16.94 -32.11 -3.93
C GLU A 175 16.42 -32.73 -5.24
N ILE A 176 15.53 -32.05 -5.97
CA ILE A 176 15.06 -32.49 -7.28
C ILE A 176 16.23 -32.59 -8.27
N ALA A 177 17.13 -31.61 -8.30
CA ALA A 177 18.31 -31.64 -9.16
C ALA A 177 19.28 -32.78 -8.80
N ARG A 178 19.46 -33.08 -7.51
CA ARG A 178 20.24 -34.26 -7.07
C ARG A 178 19.61 -35.56 -7.56
N VAL A 179 18.29 -35.68 -7.45
CA VAL A 179 17.56 -36.87 -7.95
C VAL A 179 17.64 -36.95 -9.48
N ASN A 180 17.52 -35.84 -10.20
CA ASN A 180 17.74 -35.81 -11.66
C ASN A 180 19.14 -36.28 -12.04
N SER A 181 20.18 -35.84 -11.31
CA SER A 181 21.55 -36.31 -11.52
C SER A 181 21.67 -37.82 -11.31
N ALA A 182 21.05 -38.36 -10.25
CA ALA A 182 21.05 -39.79 -9.97
C ALA A 182 20.31 -40.61 -11.05
N ILE A 183 19.20 -40.10 -11.57
CA ILE A 183 18.45 -40.72 -12.67
C ILE A 183 19.26 -40.70 -13.96
N SER A 184 19.88 -39.56 -14.31
CA SER A 184 20.68 -39.43 -15.54
C SER A 184 21.94 -40.30 -15.56
N ALA A 185 22.43 -40.72 -14.39
CA ALA A 185 23.58 -41.62 -14.27
C ALA A 185 23.25 -43.06 -14.67
N VAL A 186 21.97 -43.44 -14.70
CA VAL A 186 21.51 -44.77 -15.11
C VAL A 186 21.34 -44.77 -16.63
N SER A 187 22.25 -45.48 -17.33
CA SER A 187 22.48 -45.32 -18.78
C SER A 187 21.48 -46.04 -19.70
N SER A 188 20.54 -46.81 -19.14
CA SER A 188 19.54 -47.55 -19.91
C SER A 188 18.13 -47.04 -19.60
N VAL A 189 17.39 -46.63 -20.64
CA VAL A 189 15.96 -46.27 -20.56
C VAL A 189 15.11 -47.46 -20.10
N ASP A 190 15.62 -48.69 -20.24
CA ASP A 190 14.95 -49.93 -19.83
C ASP A 190 15.23 -50.31 -18.36
N GLU A 191 16.12 -49.59 -17.66
CA GLU A 191 16.46 -49.81 -16.24
C GLU A 191 16.17 -48.55 -15.39
N GLN A 192 15.04 -47.87 -15.63
CA GLN A 192 14.71 -46.66 -14.88
C GLN A 192 14.58 -46.95 -13.37
N PRO A 193 15.27 -46.18 -12.50
CA PRO A 193 15.23 -46.39 -11.06
C PRO A 193 13.89 -45.91 -10.48
N ASN A 194 12.89 -46.80 -10.43
CA ASN A 194 11.51 -46.48 -10.03
C ASN A 194 11.40 -45.75 -8.68
N ASP A 195 12.14 -46.18 -7.67
CA ASP A 195 12.10 -45.54 -6.35
C ASP A 195 12.64 -44.09 -6.37
N LEU A 196 13.60 -43.79 -7.27
CA LEU A 196 14.08 -42.41 -7.47
C LEU A 196 13.04 -41.56 -8.21
N LEU A 197 12.30 -42.16 -9.15
CA LEU A 197 11.19 -41.50 -9.83
C LEU A 197 10.06 -41.16 -8.85
N ASP A 198 9.70 -42.09 -7.96
CA ASP A 198 8.72 -41.86 -6.88
C ASP A 198 9.20 -40.75 -5.93
N LYS A 199 10.48 -40.77 -5.53
CA LYS A 199 11.06 -39.70 -4.71
C LYS A 199 10.99 -38.34 -5.42
N ARG A 200 11.28 -38.30 -6.73
CA ARG A 200 11.19 -37.07 -7.54
C ARG A 200 9.76 -36.54 -7.60
N ASP A 201 8.79 -37.41 -7.83
CA ASP A 201 7.37 -37.03 -7.93
C ASP A 201 6.83 -36.54 -6.59
N ALA A 202 7.28 -37.13 -5.46
CA ALA A 202 6.97 -36.64 -4.12
C ALA A 202 7.53 -35.23 -3.87
N LEU A 203 8.79 -34.98 -4.25
CA LEU A 203 9.41 -33.65 -4.15
C LEU A 203 8.70 -32.63 -5.04
N LEU A 204 8.26 -33.03 -6.24
CA LEU A 204 7.48 -32.17 -7.13
C LEU A 204 6.09 -31.85 -6.55
N LYS A 205 5.44 -32.80 -5.87
CA LYS A 205 4.18 -32.55 -5.13
C LYS A 205 4.42 -31.53 -4.02
N GLN A 206 5.43 -31.72 -3.18
CA GLN A 206 5.80 -30.76 -2.12
C GLN A 206 6.16 -29.38 -2.69
N LEU A 207 6.88 -29.33 -3.81
CA LEU A 207 7.18 -28.05 -4.48
C LEU A 207 5.90 -27.37 -4.99
N SER A 208 4.94 -28.15 -5.50
CA SER A 208 3.65 -27.63 -5.98
C SER A 208 2.78 -27.04 -4.86
N GLU A 209 2.93 -27.52 -3.62
CA GLU A 209 2.30 -26.90 -2.43
C GLU A 209 2.84 -25.48 -2.20
N LYS A 210 4.12 -25.24 -2.49
CA LYS A 210 4.78 -23.95 -2.25
C LYS A 210 4.60 -22.94 -3.38
N ILE A 211 4.68 -23.39 -4.63
CA ILE A 211 4.54 -22.56 -5.84
C ILE A 211 3.88 -23.34 -6.97
N SER A 212 3.24 -22.64 -7.92
CA SER A 212 2.83 -23.29 -9.16
C SER A 212 4.06 -23.69 -9.98
N ILE A 213 4.06 -24.94 -10.45
CA ILE A 213 5.13 -25.50 -11.27
C ILE A 213 4.61 -26.13 -12.56
N THR A 214 5.42 -26.03 -13.61
CA THR A 214 5.27 -26.78 -14.85
C THR A 214 6.50 -27.65 -15.03
N VAL A 215 6.28 -28.92 -15.39
CA VAL A 215 7.34 -29.92 -15.50
C VAL A 215 7.45 -30.38 -16.94
N ILE A 216 8.66 -30.34 -17.49
CA ILE A 216 8.95 -30.77 -18.87
C ILE A 216 9.98 -31.90 -18.82
N THR A 217 9.64 -33.05 -19.39
CA THR A 217 10.54 -34.20 -19.52
C THR A 217 11.50 -34.02 -20.68
N GLN A 218 12.76 -34.41 -20.47
CA GLN A 218 13.80 -34.40 -21.50
C GLN A 218 14.03 -35.80 -22.07
N ASN A 219 14.68 -35.87 -23.24
CA ASN A 219 14.97 -37.14 -23.93
C ASN A 219 15.90 -38.07 -23.12
N ASP A 220 16.64 -37.53 -22.16
CA ASP A 220 17.55 -38.26 -21.27
C ASP A 220 16.90 -38.72 -19.94
N GLY A 221 15.58 -38.53 -19.79
CA GLY A 221 14.82 -38.90 -18.59
C GLY A 221 14.92 -37.88 -17.43
N THR A 222 15.73 -36.82 -17.58
CA THR A 222 15.76 -35.70 -16.63
C THR A 222 14.57 -34.76 -16.82
N LEU A 223 14.32 -33.89 -15.85
CA LEU A 223 13.23 -32.92 -15.89
C LEU A 223 13.76 -31.49 -15.87
N ASN A 224 13.07 -30.62 -16.61
CA ASN A 224 13.07 -29.19 -16.38
C ASN A 224 11.85 -28.81 -15.55
N VAL A 225 12.05 -27.98 -14.53
CA VAL A 225 10.98 -27.46 -13.67
C VAL A 225 10.93 -25.96 -13.83
N LEU A 226 9.78 -25.46 -14.24
CA LEU A 226 9.47 -24.04 -14.41
C LEU A 226 8.50 -23.63 -13.31
N ALA A 227 8.61 -22.39 -12.83
CA ALA A 227 7.72 -21.78 -11.85
C ALA A 227 6.80 -20.74 -12.50
N GLY A 228 5.57 -20.64 -11.97
CA GLY A 228 4.60 -19.63 -12.34
C GLY A 228 4.39 -19.57 -13.85
N SER A 229 4.57 -18.39 -14.45
CA SER A 229 4.37 -18.16 -15.89
C SER A 229 5.52 -18.64 -16.80
N GLY A 230 6.49 -19.42 -16.30
CA GLY A 230 7.54 -20.03 -17.14
C GLY A 230 8.98 -19.78 -16.70
N GLN A 231 9.23 -19.41 -15.44
CA GLN A 231 10.60 -19.16 -14.98
C GLN A 231 11.33 -20.48 -14.67
N LEU A 232 12.44 -20.77 -15.36
CA LEU A 232 13.19 -22.02 -15.16
C LEU A 232 13.88 -22.07 -13.78
N LEU A 233 13.49 -23.02 -12.93
CA LEU A 233 14.10 -23.25 -11.60
C LEU A 233 15.07 -24.43 -11.61
N VAL A 234 14.73 -25.52 -12.28
CA VAL A 234 15.59 -26.71 -12.39
C VAL A 234 15.77 -27.03 -13.86
N SER A 235 17.02 -27.20 -14.29
CA SER A 235 17.36 -27.71 -15.62
C SER A 235 18.24 -28.93 -15.51
N GLY A 236 17.63 -30.12 -15.62
CA GLY A 236 18.32 -31.38 -15.37
C GLY A 236 19.00 -31.39 -13.99
N PRO A 237 20.35 -31.44 -13.90
CA PRO A 237 21.08 -31.43 -12.63
C PRO A 237 21.42 -30.03 -12.10
N VAL A 238 21.06 -28.95 -12.80
CA VAL A 238 21.39 -27.56 -12.43
C VAL A 238 20.17 -26.85 -11.86
N THR A 239 20.35 -26.03 -10.82
CA THR A 239 19.28 -25.19 -10.25
C THR A 239 19.60 -23.70 -10.38
N ASN A 240 18.57 -22.91 -10.65
CA ASN A 240 18.54 -21.48 -10.36
C ASN A 240 17.92 -21.28 -8.98
N THR A 241 18.35 -20.25 -8.24
CA THR A 241 17.85 -20.01 -6.88
C THR A 241 16.96 -18.78 -6.84
N LEU A 242 15.88 -18.87 -6.07
CA LEU A 242 15.08 -17.72 -5.70
C LEU A 242 15.77 -16.97 -4.55
N VAL A 243 15.70 -15.65 -4.57
CA VAL A 243 16.21 -14.80 -3.49
C VAL A 243 15.12 -13.83 -3.07
N ALA A 244 14.99 -13.65 -1.75
CA ALA A 244 14.16 -12.61 -1.19
C ALA A 244 15.01 -11.34 -1.06
N GLN A 245 14.60 -10.27 -1.73
CA GLN A 245 15.28 -8.98 -1.66
C GLN A 245 14.27 -7.86 -1.46
N GLY A 246 14.74 -6.70 -0.98
CA GLY A 246 13.90 -5.50 -0.97
C GLY A 246 13.55 -5.11 -2.40
N SER A 247 12.30 -4.71 -2.64
CA SER A 247 11.89 -4.23 -3.95
C SER A 247 12.67 -2.96 -4.28
N ALA A 248 13.24 -2.89 -5.48
CA ALA A 248 13.86 -1.66 -5.92
C ALA A 248 12.83 -0.52 -5.95
N SER A 249 11.61 -0.78 -6.44
CA SER A 249 10.52 0.21 -6.50
C SER A 249 9.81 0.47 -5.17
N GLN A 250 9.88 -0.46 -4.21
CA GLN A 250 9.22 -0.38 -2.89
C GLN A 250 10.19 -0.88 -1.81
N PRO A 251 11.19 -0.10 -1.40
CA PRO A 251 12.32 -0.58 -0.59
C PRO A 251 11.95 -1.27 0.73
N ASP A 252 10.77 -1.00 1.26
CA ASP A 252 10.23 -1.61 2.48
C ASP A 252 9.42 -2.89 2.26
N ARG A 253 9.30 -3.34 1.00
CA ARG A 253 8.57 -4.54 0.61
C ARG A 253 9.50 -5.64 0.13
N THR A 254 9.27 -6.86 0.58
CA THR A 254 10.02 -8.03 0.07
C THR A 254 9.44 -8.51 -1.27
N VAL A 255 10.32 -8.64 -2.27
CA VAL A 255 10.03 -9.24 -3.58
C VAL A 255 10.79 -10.55 -3.77
N VAL A 256 10.28 -11.35 -4.70
CA VAL A 256 10.89 -12.61 -5.10
C VAL A 256 11.65 -12.40 -6.39
N ALA A 257 12.96 -12.55 -6.35
CA ALA A 257 13.82 -12.44 -7.52
C ALA A 257 14.46 -13.78 -7.87
N LEU A 258 14.68 -14.03 -9.16
CA LEU A 258 15.46 -15.16 -9.63
C LEU A 258 16.92 -14.77 -9.79
N GLN A 259 17.80 -15.54 -9.16
CA GLN A 259 19.24 -15.48 -9.34
C GLN A 259 19.71 -16.65 -10.23
N SER A 260 20.27 -16.34 -11.40
CA SER A 260 20.82 -17.36 -12.30
C SER A 260 22.23 -17.80 -11.86
N THR A 261 22.52 -19.09 -12.02
CA THR A 261 23.78 -19.76 -11.65
C THR A 261 25.00 -19.22 -12.42
N GLY A 262 24.80 -18.45 -13.49
CA GLY A 262 25.85 -17.87 -14.35
C GLY A 262 26.36 -16.48 -13.96
N GLY A 263 25.91 -15.90 -12.83
CA GLY A 263 26.42 -14.61 -12.33
C GLY A 263 25.75 -13.36 -12.93
N GLY A 264 24.57 -13.48 -13.54
CA GLY A 264 23.71 -12.33 -13.88
C GLY A 264 23.07 -11.71 -12.64
N GLY A 265 22.62 -10.45 -12.70
CA GLY A 265 21.88 -9.84 -11.60
C GLY A 265 20.55 -10.55 -11.30
N ALA A 266 20.07 -10.44 -10.07
CA ALA A 266 18.77 -10.99 -9.68
C ALA A 266 17.63 -10.24 -10.40
N VAL A 267 16.71 -10.98 -11.03
CA VAL A 267 15.57 -10.42 -11.77
C VAL A 267 14.30 -10.59 -10.93
N ASP A 268 13.58 -9.51 -10.65
CA ASP A 268 12.29 -9.58 -9.95
C ASP A 268 11.27 -10.33 -10.82
N ILE A 269 10.70 -11.40 -10.26
CA ILE A 269 9.70 -12.26 -10.92
C ILE A 269 8.38 -12.29 -10.13
N THR A 270 8.20 -11.40 -9.15
CA THR A 270 7.09 -11.45 -8.19
C THR A 270 5.72 -11.51 -8.88
N SER A 271 5.51 -10.73 -9.95
CA SER A 271 4.25 -10.71 -10.71
C SER A 271 3.98 -11.97 -11.54
N SER A 272 5.00 -12.80 -11.77
CA SER A 272 4.91 -14.03 -12.54
C SER A 272 4.66 -15.26 -11.67
N LEU A 273 4.72 -15.11 -10.34
CA LEU A 273 4.51 -16.18 -9.38
C LEU A 273 3.05 -16.20 -8.96
N ASN A 274 2.34 -17.23 -9.41
CA ASN A 274 0.96 -17.53 -9.02
C ASN A 274 0.90 -18.94 -8.43
N GLY A 275 -0.11 -19.22 -7.61
CA GLY A 275 -0.33 -20.54 -7.00
C GLY A 275 0.67 -20.94 -5.92
N GLY A 276 0.32 -21.99 -5.18
CA GLY A 276 1.01 -22.43 -3.97
C GLY A 276 0.91 -21.43 -2.81
N GLU A 277 1.48 -21.78 -1.67
CA GLU A 277 1.53 -20.90 -0.49
C GLU A 277 2.14 -19.52 -0.82
N LEU A 278 3.22 -19.48 -1.62
CA LEU A 278 3.86 -18.22 -1.99
C LEU A 278 2.96 -17.33 -2.86
N GLY A 279 2.25 -17.91 -3.83
CA GLY A 279 1.26 -17.18 -4.63
C GLY A 279 0.12 -16.62 -3.78
N GLY A 280 -0.38 -17.41 -2.83
CA GLY A 280 -1.43 -16.97 -1.88
C GLY A 280 -0.99 -15.80 -0.99
N LEU A 281 0.26 -15.80 -0.52
CA LEU A 281 0.84 -14.67 0.24
C LEU A 281 0.91 -13.40 -0.61
N LEU A 282 1.34 -13.51 -1.86
CA LEU A 282 1.47 -12.37 -2.79
C LEU A 282 0.08 -11.82 -3.17
N ASP A 283 -0.88 -12.71 -3.43
CA ASP A 283 -2.26 -12.37 -3.75
C ASP A 283 -2.94 -11.64 -2.58
N PHE A 284 -2.87 -12.21 -1.37
CA PHE A 284 -3.37 -11.58 -0.16
C PHE A 284 -2.82 -10.17 0.05
N ARG A 285 -1.50 -9.99 -0.11
CA ARG A 285 -0.84 -8.70 0.10
C ARG A 285 -1.33 -7.66 -0.92
N ASN A 286 -1.30 -8.00 -2.21
CA ASN A 286 -1.64 -7.09 -3.30
C ASN A 286 -3.13 -6.76 -3.40
N ASN A 287 -3.99 -7.77 -3.25
CA ASN A 287 -5.40 -7.67 -3.60
C ASN A 287 -6.33 -7.48 -2.39
N LEU A 288 -5.82 -7.63 -1.16
CA LEU A 288 -6.61 -7.40 0.04
C LEU A 288 -5.90 -6.46 1.02
N LEU A 289 -4.71 -6.82 1.50
CA LEU A 289 -4.07 -6.08 2.61
C LEU A 289 -3.77 -4.63 2.25
N ASP A 290 -3.20 -4.38 1.06
CA ASP A 290 -2.89 -3.03 0.57
C ASP A 290 -4.15 -2.15 0.50
N SER A 291 -5.24 -2.69 -0.06
CA SER A 291 -6.54 -2.00 -0.16
C SER A 291 -7.11 -1.65 1.22
N VAL A 292 -7.10 -2.60 2.15
CA VAL A 292 -7.64 -2.42 3.51
C VAL A 292 -6.85 -1.38 4.30
N GLN A 293 -5.52 -1.42 4.24
CA GLN A 293 -4.67 -0.40 4.89
C GLN A 293 -4.92 1.00 4.32
N ASN A 294 -4.99 1.12 2.99
CA ASN A 294 -5.22 2.39 2.33
C ASN A 294 -6.62 2.96 2.63
N ARG A 295 -7.66 2.12 2.68
CA ARG A 295 -9.01 2.54 3.07
C ARG A 295 -9.08 3.01 4.51
N LEU A 296 -8.53 2.23 5.44
CA LEU A 296 -8.55 2.58 6.87
C LEU A 296 -7.82 3.91 7.09
N GLY A 297 -6.64 4.08 6.51
CA GLY A 297 -5.87 5.31 6.65
C GLY A 297 -6.52 6.49 5.94
N ARG A 298 -7.20 6.28 4.81
CA ARG A 298 -8.00 7.32 4.14
C ARG A 298 -9.13 7.83 5.04
N THR A 299 -9.85 6.94 5.72
CA THR A 299 -10.92 7.32 6.65
C THR A 299 -10.36 8.14 7.82
N ALA A 300 -9.21 7.75 8.37
CA ALA A 300 -8.53 8.49 9.43
C ALA A 300 -8.11 9.90 9.00
N ILE A 301 -7.54 10.03 7.79
CA ILE A 301 -7.18 11.33 7.18
C ILE A 301 -8.43 12.18 6.97
N ALA A 302 -9.46 11.63 6.33
CA ALA A 302 -10.69 12.36 6.07
C ALA A 302 -11.31 12.87 7.37
N LEU A 303 -11.36 12.05 8.42
CA LEU A 303 -11.90 12.45 9.71
C LEU A 303 -11.07 13.57 10.36
N SER A 304 -9.76 13.39 10.47
CA SER A 304 -8.88 14.37 11.12
C SER A 304 -8.90 15.72 10.41
N GLU A 305 -8.74 15.74 9.08
CA GLU A 305 -8.68 16.99 8.32
C GLU A 305 -10.03 17.71 8.27
N THR A 306 -11.15 17.00 8.07
CA THR A 306 -12.48 17.64 8.03
C THR A 306 -12.92 18.14 9.41
N PHE A 307 -12.59 17.40 10.47
CA PHE A 307 -12.86 17.84 11.83
C PHE A 307 -12.04 19.08 12.17
N ASN A 308 -10.73 19.06 11.88
CA ASN A 308 -9.85 20.21 12.10
C ASN A 308 -10.34 21.43 11.32
N ALA A 309 -10.68 21.27 10.04
CA ALA A 309 -11.17 22.36 9.19
C ALA A 309 -12.41 23.05 9.76
N GLN A 310 -13.26 22.34 10.50
CA GLN A 310 -14.43 22.92 11.18
C GLN A 310 -14.08 23.43 12.59
N HIS A 311 -13.22 22.73 13.33
CA HIS A 311 -12.86 23.08 14.70
C HIS A 311 -12.16 24.43 14.78
N VAL A 312 -11.23 24.71 13.84
CA VAL A 312 -10.51 25.99 13.78
C VAL A 312 -11.40 27.19 13.45
N GLN A 313 -12.64 26.98 12.99
CA GLN A 313 -13.59 28.07 12.72
C GLN A 313 -14.40 28.49 13.95
N GLY A 314 -14.18 27.83 15.09
CA GLY A 314 -14.90 28.10 16.33
C GLY A 314 -14.10 28.90 17.36
N TYR A 315 -14.79 29.31 18.42
CA TYR A 315 -14.21 29.85 19.64
C TYR A 315 -14.18 28.79 20.74
N ASP A 316 -13.05 28.74 21.44
CA ASP A 316 -12.78 27.91 22.60
C ASP A 316 -13.38 28.51 23.89
N LEU A 317 -13.09 27.92 25.07
CA LEU A 317 -13.57 28.47 26.35
C LEU A 317 -12.87 29.76 26.80
N ASN A 318 -11.68 30.04 26.27
CA ASN A 318 -10.93 31.25 26.53
C ASN A 318 -11.41 32.42 25.65
N GLY A 319 -12.19 32.12 24.61
CA GLY A 319 -12.64 33.10 23.61
C GLY A 319 -11.63 33.24 22.46
N ASP A 320 -10.65 32.35 22.39
CA ASP A 320 -9.67 32.29 21.32
C ASP A 320 -10.18 31.40 20.18
N MET A 321 -9.63 31.62 18.98
CA MET A 321 -9.91 30.75 17.83
C MET A 321 -9.42 29.33 18.07
N GLY A 322 -10.21 28.36 17.62
CA GLY A 322 -9.87 26.94 17.74
C GLY A 322 -8.57 26.57 17.02
N THR A 323 -7.86 25.59 17.56
CA THR A 323 -6.66 24.99 16.96
C THR A 323 -6.99 23.63 16.35
N ASN A 324 -6.00 22.93 15.79
CA ASN A 324 -6.20 21.56 15.31
C ASN A 324 -6.55 20.64 16.49
N PHE A 325 -7.64 19.89 16.37
CA PHE A 325 -8.07 18.93 17.37
C PHE A 325 -7.30 17.60 17.23
N PHE A 326 -7.08 17.17 15.99
CA PHE A 326 -6.28 16.00 15.64
C PHE A 326 -4.99 16.42 14.92
N ARG A 327 -3.96 15.58 14.96
CA ARG A 327 -2.74 15.80 14.20
C ARG A 327 -3.00 15.63 12.70
N THR A 328 -2.65 16.64 11.91
CA THR A 328 -2.72 16.59 10.44
C THR A 328 -1.81 15.49 9.90
N VAL A 329 -2.34 14.67 8.99
CA VAL A 329 -1.61 13.54 8.40
C VAL A 329 -0.73 14.06 7.27
N GLY A 330 0.47 14.48 7.64
CA GLY A 330 1.48 14.99 6.70
C GLY A 330 2.26 16.12 7.32
N THR A 331 3.14 15.83 8.28
CA THR A 331 4.01 16.85 8.90
C THR A 331 5.46 16.37 8.93
N GLY A 332 6.10 16.38 7.76
CA GLY A 332 7.55 16.55 7.61
C GLY A 332 7.93 18.05 7.49
N ASN A 333 9.17 18.42 7.80
CA ASN A 333 9.59 19.82 7.71
C ASN A 333 9.80 20.29 6.26
N LEU A 334 9.38 21.53 5.95
CA LEU A 334 9.99 22.39 4.94
C LEU A 334 11.42 22.75 5.33
N SER A 335 12.40 21.96 4.88
CA SER A 335 13.79 22.41 4.81
C SER A 335 14.12 22.88 3.41
N GLY A 336 14.77 24.03 3.29
CA GLY A 336 15.45 24.38 2.06
C GLY A 336 16.81 25.01 2.23
N ALA A 337 17.73 24.59 1.35
CA ALA A 337 19.10 25.03 1.25
C ALA A 337 19.22 26.08 0.14
N PHE A 338 19.84 27.22 0.43
CA PHE A 338 20.34 28.15 -0.59
C PHE A 338 21.74 27.69 -1.01
N GLY A 339 21.86 27.19 -2.25
CA GLY A 339 23.16 26.76 -2.77
C GLY A 339 23.11 26.46 -4.26
N GLY A 340 23.63 27.39 -5.06
CA GLY A 340 23.81 27.25 -6.51
C GLY A 340 25.03 28.03 -6.99
N ASP A 341 25.50 27.77 -8.22
CA ASP A 341 26.63 28.49 -8.82
C ASP A 341 26.16 29.78 -9.51
N TYR A 342 25.76 30.78 -8.70
CA TYR A 342 25.23 32.08 -9.14
C TYR A 342 26.15 32.77 -10.16
N LEU A 343 27.47 32.68 -9.95
CA LEU A 343 28.48 33.31 -10.81
C LEU A 343 28.68 32.56 -12.13
N ALA A 344 28.62 31.22 -12.14
CA ALA A 344 28.68 30.44 -13.38
C ALA A 344 27.42 30.59 -14.24
N ASN A 345 26.30 30.98 -13.63
CA ASN A 345 25.01 31.22 -14.31
C ASN A 345 24.81 32.67 -14.77
N GLY A 346 25.90 33.45 -14.90
CA GLY A 346 25.89 34.74 -15.59
C GLY A 346 25.55 35.96 -14.73
N ALA A 347 25.39 35.80 -13.41
CA ALA A 347 25.27 36.94 -12.51
C ALA A 347 26.61 37.66 -12.33
N ASN A 348 26.64 38.97 -12.56
CA ASN A 348 27.83 39.82 -12.55
C ASN A 348 27.89 40.71 -11.31
N VAL A 349 29.08 41.23 -11.02
CA VAL A 349 29.26 42.28 -10.00
C VAL A 349 28.38 43.48 -10.36
N GLY A 350 27.49 43.86 -9.44
CA GLY A 350 26.49 44.92 -9.62
C GLY A 350 25.06 44.41 -9.82
N ASP A 351 24.87 43.11 -10.11
CA ASP A 351 23.53 42.53 -10.23
C ASP A 351 22.90 42.34 -8.84
N THR A 352 21.60 42.59 -8.74
CA THR A 352 20.82 42.37 -7.51
C THR A 352 19.93 41.14 -7.68
N LEU A 353 20.19 40.12 -6.87
CA LEU A 353 19.36 38.93 -6.75
C LEU A 353 18.29 39.16 -5.69
N THR A 354 17.06 38.70 -5.94
CA THR A 354 15.94 38.83 -4.98
C THR A 354 15.21 37.51 -4.77
N PHE A 355 14.57 37.33 -3.61
CA PHE A 355 13.52 36.33 -3.40
C PHE A 355 12.39 36.95 -2.57
N ASP A 356 11.15 36.50 -2.82
CA ASP A 356 9.97 36.97 -2.12
C ASP A 356 9.48 35.89 -1.15
N LEU A 357 9.56 36.18 0.15
CA LEU A 357 8.84 35.42 1.16
C LEU A 357 7.40 35.91 1.18
N GLN A 358 6.46 35.18 0.59
CA GLN A 358 5.05 35.51 0.71
C GLN A 358 4.42 34.68 1.82
N PHE A 359 3.90 35.35 2.85
CA PHE A 359 3.23 34.73 3.97
C PHE A 359 1.96 35.51 4.27
N ASP A 360 0.82 34.84 4.13
CA ASP A 360 -0.47 35.34 4.60
C ASP A 360 -0.76 36.76 4.10
N GLY A 361 -0.75 36.93 2.77
CA GLY A 361 -0.99 38.20 2.08
C GLY A 361 0.15 39.24 2.17
N ARG A 362 1.22 38.98 2.93
CA ARG A 362 2.42 39.83 2.97
C ARG A 362 3.51 39.26 2.08
N THR A 363 4.26 40.13 1.42
CA THR A 363 5.47 39.78 0.67
C THR A 363 6.66 40.49 1.30
N VAL A 364 7.66 39.72 1.72
CA VAL A 364 8.95 40.25 2.17
C VAL A 364 9.98 39.91 1.12
N THR A 365 10.42 40.92 0.38
CA THR A 365 11.48 40.78 -0.61
C THR A 365 12.83 40.87 0.08
N VAL A 366 13.65 39.85 -0.11
CA VAL A 366 15.04 39.84 0.34
C VAL A 366 15.94 39.97 -0.87
N ALA A 367 16.92 40.87 -0.80
CA ALA A 367 17.78 41.19 -1.91
C ALA A 367 19.26 41.13 -1.53
N HIS A 368 20.11 40.67 -2.44
CA HIS A 368 21.57 40.77 -2.34
C HIS A 368 22.16 41.30 -3.65
N THR A 369 22.91 42.39 -3.57
CA THR A 369 23.67 42.91 -4.71
C THR A 369 25.08 42.32 -4.70
N ILE A 370 25.45 41.65 -5.79
CA ILE A 370 26.75 40.98 -5.93
C ILE A 370 27.86 42.03 -5.95
N VAL A 371 28.84 41.87 -5.06
CA VAL A 371 30.03 42.73 -5.00
C VAL A 371 31.28 42.01 -5.47
N ALA A 372 32.32 42.76 -5.85
CA ALA A 372 33.57 42.18 -6.31
C ALA A 372 34.22 41.32 -5.20
N GLY A 373 34.47 40.05 -5.50
CA GLY A 373 35.03 39.08 -4.55
C GLY A 373 33.99 38.19 -3.88
N ASP A 374 32.70 38.37 -4.18
CA ASP A 374 31.67 37.43 -3.79
C ASP A 374 31.94 36.04 -4.39
N THR A 375 31.70 35.01 -3.58
CA THR A 375 31.63 33.60 -3.97
C THR A 375 30.17 33.15 -3.88
N ASN A 376 29.81 32.02 -4.47
CA ASN A 376 28.44 31.50 -4.33
C ASN A 376 28.01 31.31 -2.87
N ALA A 377 28.96 30.96 -2.00
CA ALA A 377 28.72 30.85 -0.57
C ALA A 377 28.48 32.22 0.10
N THR A 378 29.18 33.28 -0.32
CA THR A 378 28.93 34.63 0.23
C THR A 378 27.70 35.30 -0.38
N ILE A 379 27.30 34.93 -1.60
CA ILE A 379 26.03 35.37 -2.23
C ILE A 379 24.85 34.69 -1.52
N ALA A 380 24.89 33.37 -1.33
CA ALA A 380 23.88 32.64 -0.56
C ALA A 380 23.81 33.15 0.89
N ALA A 381 24.97 33.35 1.53
CA ALA A 381 25.02 33.97 2.84
C ALA A 381 24.52 35.42 2.80
N GLY A 382 24.74 36.21 1.74
CA GLY A 382 24.23 37.58 1.61
C GLY A 382 22.71 37.63 1.50
N LEU A 383 22.11 36.72 0.72
CA LEU A 383 20.66 36.50 0.65
C LEU A 383 20.08 36.06 2.01
N LEU A 384 20.84 35.35 2.84
CA LEU A 384 20.41 34.83 4.15
C LEU A 384 20.83 35.68 5.36
N THR A 385 21.82 36.55 5.25
CA THR A 385 22.40 37.32 6.36
C THR A 385 22.37 38.82 6.10
N GLY A 386 21.79 39.26 4.98
CA GLY A 386 21.34 40.62 4.72
C GLY A 386 20.22 41.04 5.68
N ALA A 387 20.47 40.96 6.98
CA ALA A 387 19.57 41.33 8.07
C ALA A 387 19.12 42.78 7.97
N ALA A 388 19.84 43.62 7.22
CA ALA A 388 19.47 45.01 6.96
C ALA A 388 18.23 45.14 6.04
N GLY A 389 17.97 44.18 5.15
CA GLY A 389 16.78 44.18 4.28
C GLY A 389 15.56 43.59 4.99
N ILE A 390 15.73 42.43 5.63
CA ILE A 390 14.67 41.73 6.37
C ILE A 390 14.20 42.56 7.58
N ALA A 391 15.12 43.16 8.36
CA ALA A 391 14.76 43.97 9.52
C ALA A 391 14.31 45.41 9.17
N ALA A 392 14.48 45.84 7.91
CA ALA A 392 13.93 47.11 7.42
C ALA A 392 12.49 46.97 6.90
N ASP A 393 12.01 45.74 6.66
CA ASP A 393 10.60 45.48 6.40
C ASP A 393 9.80 45.67 7.70
N GLY A 394 8.88 46.63 7.71
CA GLY A 394 8.08 46.99 8.89
C GLY A 394 7.16 45.87 9.41
N ASN A 395 7.07 44.73 8.71
CA ASN A 395 6.26 43.58 9.08
C ASN A 395 7.07 42.42 9.70
N VAL A 396 8.40 42.54 9.73
CA VAL A 396 9.29 41.51 10.30
C VAL A 396 9.88 41.98 11.63
N THR A 397 9.72 41.16 12.67
CA THR A 397 10.33 41.37 13.97
C THR A 397 11.57 40.48 14.12
N ASN A 398 12.74 41.06 14.37
CA ASN A 398 13.95 40.31 14.68
C ASN A 398 13.90 39.83 16.14
N LEU A 399 13.94 38.51 16.34
CA LEU A 399 13.86 37.88 17.66
C LEU A 399 15.25 37.52 18.23
N GLY A 400 16.34 37.75 17.48
CA GLY A 400 17.71 37.43 17.85
C GLY A 400 18.14 36.01 17.47
N GLY A 401 19.46 35.76 17.42
CA GLY A 401 20.00 34.43 17.13
C GLY A 401 19.79 33.90 15.71
N GLY A 402 19.42 34.77 14.75
CA GLY A 402 19.05 34.36 13.39
C GLY A 402 17.57 34.04 13.21
N VAL A 403 16.75 34.23 14.25
CA VAL A 403 15.30 34.03 14.23
C VAL A 403 14.58 35.35 13.93
N TYR A 404 13.64 35.29 12.99
CA TYR A 404 12.80 36.41 12.58
C TYR A 404 11.35 35.95 12.62
N SER A 405 10.44 36.85 12.97
CA SER A 405 9.00 36.61 12.93
C SER A 405 8.37 37.55 11.92
N LEU A 406 7.75 36.99 10.89
CA LEU A 406 6.85 37.72 10.00
C LEU A 406 5.44 37.55 10.54
N ALA A 407 4.84 38.65 10.99
CA ALA A 407 3.42 38.67 11.24
C ALA A 407 2.70 38.58 9.89
N GLY A 408 1.74 37.68 9.75
CA GLY A 408 0.86 37.62 8.59
C GLY A 408 -0.15 38.78 8.59
N THR A 409 -0.82 39.05 7.46
CA THR A 409 -1.93 40.04 7.46
C THR A 409 -3.09 39.63 8.37
N THR A 410 -3.19 38.35 8.71
CA THR A 410 -4.09 37.71 9.67
C THR A 410 -3.53 37.78 11.10
N PRO A 411 -4.22 38.43 12.05
CA PRO A 411 -3.85 38.49 13.47
C PRO A 411 -3.72 37.09 14.11
N GLY A 412 -2.66 36.88 14.90
CA GLY A 412 -2.39 35.59 15.57
C GLY A 412 -1.63 34.59 14.69
N ILE A 413 -1.56 34.84 13.38
CA ILE A 413 -0.78 34.06 12.44
C ILE A 413 0.59 34.71 12.26
N SER A 414 1.63 33.97 12.64
CA SER A 414 3.00 34.39 12.41
C SER A 414 3.83 33.24 11.90
N MET A 415 4.73 33.56 10.98
CA MET A 415 5.79 32.66 10.57
C MET A 415 7.04 33.12 11.29
N THR A 416 7.56 32.30 12.20
CA THR A 416 8.95 32.40 12.56
C THR A 416 9.79 31.69 11.51
N PHE A 417 10.84 32.33 11.05
CA PHE A 417 11.85 31.71 10.22
C PHE A 417 13.20 31.90 10.86
N GLU A 418 13.94 30.80 10.98
CA GLU A 418 15.29 30.77 11.54
C GLU A 418 16.28 30.56 10.40
N LEU A 419 17.20 31.51 10.26
CA LEU A 419 18.28 31.49 9.29
C LEU A 419 19.44 30.71 9.90
N ARG A 420 19.71 29.50 9.37
CA ARG A 420 20.75 28.59 9.86
C ARG A 420 21.81 28.35 8.79
N GLY A 421 22.80 29.23 8.71
CA GLY A 421 23.88 29.10 7.74
C GLY A 421 23.37 29.24 6.30
N ASP A 422 23.26 28.14 5.57
CA ASP A 422 22.69 28.04 4.22
C ASP A 422 21.23 27.55 4.18
N GLN A 423 20.62 27.28 5.35
CA GLN A 423 19.24 26.79 5.47
C GLN A 423 18.28 27.87 6.01
N ILE A 424 17.02 27.76 5.63
CA ILE A 424 15.91 28.41 6.36
C ILE A 424 15.00 27.34 6.93
N GLN A 425 14.74 27.44 8.24
CA GLN A 425 13.71 26.65 8.92
C GLN A 425 12.50 27.54 9.16
N PHE A 426 11.32 27.09 8.75
CA PHE A 426 10.06 27.77 9.04
C PHE A 426 9.33 27.12 10.21
N THR A 427 8.66 27.94 11.01
CA THR A 427 7.77 27.51 12.08
C THR A 427 6.58 28.45 12.06
N THR A 428 5.38 27.93 11.80
CA THR A 428 4.15 28.72 11.85
C THR A 428 3.48 28.54 13.20
N THR A 429 2.78 29.57 13.65
CA THR A 429 1.92 29.51 14.83
C THR A 429 0.56 30.08 14.40
N GLY A 430 -0.55 29.37 14.66
CA GLY A 430 -1.90 29.86 14.38
C GLY A 430 -2.76 29.14 13.31
N GLY A 431 -2.38 27.95 12.83
CA GLY A 431 -3.19 27.16 11.86
C GLY A 431 -3.00 27.55 10.39
N PRO A 432 -3.78 26.96 9.45
CA PRO A 432 -3.74 27.30 8.02
C PRO A 432 -4.07 28.78 7.77
N SER A 433 -3.40 29.44 6.81
CA SER A 433 -3.88 30.70 6.21
C SER A 433 -4.78 30.39 5.00
N PRO A 434 -5.92 31.08 4.77
CA PRO A 434 -6.82 30.79 3.63
C PRO A 434 -6.36 31.49 2.35
N LEU A 435 -5.41 32.41 2.44
CA LEU A 435 -4.84 33.16 1.31
C LEU A 435 -3.73 32.36 0.60
N GLY A 436 -3.47 31.13 1.07
CA GLY A 436 -2.37 30.31 0.61
C GLY A 436 -1.02 30.79 1.13
N ASN A 437 -0.05 29.89 1.13
CA ASN A 437 1.33 30.19 1.47
C ASN A 437 2.18 29.92 0.22
N ASN A 438 2.72 30.97 -0.41
CA ASN A 438 3.60 30.82 -1.56
C ASN A 438 4.99 31.32 -1.21
N LEU A 439 5.98 30.45 -1.28
CA LEU A 439 7.35 30.92 -1.44
C LEU A 439 7.57 31.15 -2.93
N VAL A 440 7.72 32.41 -3.33
CA VAL A 440 7.96 32.77 -4.73
C VAL A 440 9.41 33.20 -4.87
N ILE A 441 10.20 32.40 -5.58
CA ILE A 441 11.59 32.77 -5.88
C ILE A 441 11.61 33.38 -7.29
N THR A 442 11.66 34.71 -7.35
CA THR A 442 11.71 35.46 -8.61
C THR A 442 13.16 35.81 -8.94
N ASN A 443 13.74 35.19 -9.98
CA ASN A 443 15.02 35.63 -10.51
C ASN A 443 14.80 36.83 -11.46
N VAL A 444 15.24 38.02 -11.07
CA VAL A 444 15.05 39.25 -11.87
C VAL A 444 16.21 39.48 -12.85
N ALA A 445 17.28 38.67 -12.81
CA ALA A 445 18.55 39.01 -13.45
C ALA A 445 18.70 38.59 -14.93
N ASP A 446 17.89 37.67 -15.48
CA ASP A 446 18.09 37.17 -16.85
C ASP A 446 17.03 37.63 -17.87
N GLY A 447 15.99 38.35 -17.42
CA GLY A 447 14.89 38.74 -18.30
C GLY A 447 14.06 37.57 -18.83
N VAL A 448 14.17 36.38 -18.23
CA VAL A 448 13.37 35.19 -18.54
C VAL A 448 12.53 34.86 -17.31
N ALA A 449 11.20 34.85 -17.47
CA ALA A 449 10.26 34.48 -16.41
C ALA A 449 10.37 32.97 -16.11
N ASN A 450 11.34 32.58 -15.29
CA ASN A 450 11.45 31.25 -14.70
C ASN A 450 11.05 31.34 -13.22
N ASP A 451 9.77 31.62 -12.95
CA ASP A 451 9.25 31.69 -11.59
C ASP A 451 9.13 30.27 -11.02
N ALA A 452 9.92 29.95 -9.98
CA ALA A 452 9.66 28.80 -9.15
C ALA A 452 8.64 29.20 -8.08
N VAL A 453 7.36 28.90 -8.33
CA VAL A 453 6.29 29.07 -7.34
C VAL A 453 6.22 27.80 -6.50
N ILE A 454 6.64 27.88 -5.24
CA ILE A 454 6.51 26.79 -4.27
C ILE A 454 5.27 27.08 -3.40
N ASN A 455 4.18 26.36 -3.65
CA ASN A 455 3.03 26.36 -2.74
C ASN A 455 3.43 25.61 -1.46
N LEU A 456 3.66 26.34 -0.38
CA LEU A 456 3.86 25.76 0.95
C LEU A 456 2.48 25.23 1.38
N GLY A 457 2.34 23.91 1.51
CA GLY A 457 1.09 23.29 1.96
C GLY A 457 0.63 23.81 3.33
N LEU A 458 -0.56 23.38 3.76
CA LEU A 458 -1.13 23.71 5.08
C LEU A 458 -0.12 23.43 6.21
N LEU A 459 0.33 24.47 6.92
CA LEU A 459 1.36 24.35 7.97
C LEU A 459 0.77 24.41 9.37
N GLY A 460 0.94 23.32 10.11
CA GLY A 460 0.77 23.23 11.57
C GLY A 460 1.22 21.88 12.12
N SER A 461 2.46 21.78 12.61
CA SER A 461 2.86 20.98 13.80
C SER A 461 4.38 21.05 14.06
N SER A 462 4.77 20.67 15.29
CA SER A 462 6.13 20.64 15.84
C SER A 462 7.00 19.44 15.39
N SER A 463 8.32 19.64 15.44
CA SER A 463 9.39 18.92 14.70
C SER A 463 10.01 17.67 15.35
N THR A 464 10.59 16.78 14.50
CA THR A 464 11.90 16.14 14.74
C THR A 464 12.78 16.13 13.47
N GLN A 465 14.10 16.05 13.65
CA GLN A 465 15.18 16.51 12.75
C GLN A 465 15.68 15.42 11.77
N PHE A 466 15.95 15.76 10.50
CA PHE A 466 16.76 14.94 9.57
C PHE A 466 17.90 15.75 8.97
N ASN A 467 19.06 15.10 8.79
CA ASN A 467 20.32 15.70 8.37
C ASN A 467 20.66 15.23 6.94
N PHE A 468 20.79 16.15 5.96
CA PHE A 468 21.26 15.84 4.61
C PHE A 468 22.67 16.43 4.39
N GLY A 469 23.60 15.58 3.97
CA GLY A 469 24.95 15.98 3.59
C GLY A 469 24.98 16.66 2.21
N ALA A 470 25.62 17.83 2.17
CA ALA A 470 26.20 18.55 1.02
C ALA A 470 25.58 18.29 -0.38
N ALA A 471 24.72 19.22 -0.82
CA ALA A 471 24.25 19.33 -2.20
C ALA A 471 25.38 19.75 -3.18
N SER A 472 25.43 19.14 -4.36
CA SER A 472 26.29 19.58 -5.48
C SER A 472 25.46 20.12 -6.64
N ASN A 473 25.74 21.37 -7.01
CA ASN A 473 25.53 22.08 -8.29
C ASN A 473 24.15 21.96 -8.98
N GLY A 474 23.36 23.04 -8.90
CA GLY A 474 22.57 23.48 -10.06
C GLY A 474 21.11 23.91 -9.85
N SER A 475 20.51 23.81 -8.65
CA SER A 475 19.09 24.14 -8.45
C SER A 475 18.88 25.44 -7.68
N PRO A 476 17.87 26.28 -8.02
CA PRO A 476 17.36 27.30 -7.10
C PRO A 476 16.82 26.62 -5.83
N ALA A 477 16.81 27.36 -4.72
CA ALA A 477 16.58 26.85 -3.38
C ALA A 477 15.47 25.78 -3.30
N MET A 478 15.82 24.59 -2.82
CA MET A 478 14.88 23.46 -2.73
C MET A 478 14.18 23.46 -1.39
N PHE A 479 12.90 23.84 -1.31
CA PHE A 479 12.10 23.72 -0.09
C PHE A 479 11.21 22.47 -0.14
N MET A 480 11.36 21.55 0.83
CA MET A 480 10.67 20.25 0.83
C MET A 480 9.42 20.21 1.73
N GLY A 481 8.22 20.19 1.17
CA GLY A 481 6.98 20.06 1.96
C GLY A 481 6.93 18.83 2.87
N PRO A 482 6.00 18.80 3.84
CA PRO A 482 5.79 17.60 4.65
C PRO A 482 5.44 16.38 3.81
N SER A 483 6.37 15.45 3.68
CA SER A 483 6.15 14.20 2.96
C SER A 483 5.47 13.16 3.84
N ASN A 484 4.34 12.61 3.39
CA ASN A 484 4.19 11.16 3.45
C ASN A 484 5.27 10.57 2.55
N SER A 485 6.07 9.66 3.10
CA SER A 485 7.34 9.24 2.51
C SER A 485 7.17 8.79 1.06
N THR A 486 7.62 9.59 0.10
CA THR A 486 7.88 9.09 -1.24
C THR A 486 9.07 8.15 -1.13
N LEU A 487 8.87 6.93 -1.62
CA LEU A 487 9.94 5.96 -1.67
C LEU A 487 10.59 6.06 -3.03
N SER A 488 11.82 6.55 -3.07
CA SER A 488 12.61 6.55 -4.30
C SER A 488 13.00 5.12 -4.64
N ASN A 489 12.91 4.78 -5.92
CA ASN A 489 13.36 3.47 -6.36
C ASN A 489 14.88 3.36 -6.18
N ALA A 490 15.34 2.29 -5.55
CA ALA A 490 16.76 2.07 -5.23
C ALA A 490 17.67 1.98 -6.48
N ASN A 491 17.08 1.71 -7.65
CA ASN A 491 17.78 1.69 -8.93
C ASN A 491 17.78 3.03 -9.66
N ASN A 492 17.23 4.10 -9.06
CA ASN A 492 17.31 5.43 -9.64
C ASN A 492 18.77 5.84 -9.81
N THR A 493 19.08 6.41 -10.96
CA THR A 493 20.43 6.87 -11.30
C THR A 493 20.52 8.39 -11.32
N GLY A 494 19.39 9.08 -11.50
CA GLY A 494 19.29 10.52 -11.37
C GLY A 494 19.19 11.00 -9.93
N THR A 495 19.31 12.31 -9.76
CA THR A 495 19.07 13.01 -8.49
C THR A 495 17.63 13.50 -8.36
N GLY A 496 16.74 12.99 -9.21
CA GLY A 496 15.33 13.31 -9.20
C GLY A 496 14.71 12.99 -7.84
N VAL A 497 13.79 13.85 -7.42
CA VAL A 497 12.97 13.65 -6.23
C VAL A 497 11.51 13.88 -6.60
N VAL A 498 10.60 13.24 -5.90
CA VAL A 498 9.17 13.53 -6.02
C VAL A 498 8.64 13.75 -4.62
N ASN A 499 7.95 14.87 -4.41
CA ASN A 499 7.22 15.16 -3.19
C ASN A 499 5.74 15.18 -3.49
N PHE A 500 4.90 14.98 -2.47
CA PHE A 500 3.47 15.22 -2.61
C PHE A 500 2.84 15.68 -1.31
N SER A 501 1.70 16.36 -1.44
CA SER A 501 0.86 16.82 -0.33
C SER A 501 -0.61 16.53 -0.65
N ILE A 502 -1.39 16.29 0.41
CA ILE A 502 -2.85 16.16 0.29
C ILE A 502 -3.45 17.56 0.22
N THR A 503 -4.17 17.86 -0.85
CA THR A 503 -4.82 19.17 -1.08
C THR A 503 -6.33 19.09 -0.92
N ASP A 504 -6.93 17.93 -1.18
CA ASP A 504 -8.38 17.71 -1.03
C ASP A 504 -8.66 16.27 -0.60
N VAL A 505 -9.06 16.10 0.66
CA VAL A 505 -9.37 14.78 1.23
C VAL A 505 -10.58 14.10 0.59
N SER A 506 -11.49 14.88 -0.01
CA SER A 506 -12.70 14.33 -0.65
C SER A 506 -12.39 13.57 -1.94
N GLN A 507 -11.28 13.92 -2.59
CA GLN A 507 -10.84 13.34 -3.86
C GLN A 507 -9.81 12.22 -3.71
N LEU A 508 -9.25 12.03 -2.50
CA LEU A 508 -8.29 10.96 -2.24
C LEU A 508 -8.87 9.61 -2.65
N THR A 509 -8.04 8.74 -3.21
CA THR A 509 -8.43 7.35 -3.51
C THR A 509 -7.81 6.38 -2.52
N VAL A 510 -8.09 5.09 -2.70
CA VAL A 510 -7.52 3.97 -1.93
C VAL A 510 -6.27 3.39 -2.61
N SER A 511 -5.76 4.05 -3.65
CA SER A 511 -4.63 3.58 -4.43
C SER A 511 -3.30 4.14 -3.94
N ASP A 512 -2.26 3.33 -4.13
CA ASP A 512 -0.88 3.82 -4.18
C ASP A 512 -0.55 4.28 -5.62
N TYR A 513 0.52 5.04 -5.79
CA TYR A 513 0.91 5.62 -7.09
C TYR A 513 2.39 5.39 -7.38
N ARG A 514 2.72 5.26 -8.66
CA ARG A 514 4.10 5.25 -9.15
C ARG A 514 4.30 6.42 -10.09
N VAL A 515 5.25 7.29 -9.76
CA VAL A 515 5.70 8.37 -10.65
C VAL A 515 6.97 7.91 -11.33
N SER A 516 7.00 7.87 -12.66
CA SER A 516 8.16 7.40 -13.44
C SER A 516 8.58 8.41 -14.48
N TYR A 517 9.88 8.60 -14.69
CA TYR A 517 10.43 9.52 -15.68
C TYR A 517 10.88 8.75 -16.93
N ASP A 518 10.35 9.11 -18.10
CA ASP A 518 10.63 8.41 -19.38
C ASP A 518 11.82 8.99 -20.16
N GLY A 519 12.48 10.03 -19.62
CA GLY A 519 13.53 10.79 -20.30
C GLY A 519 13.08 12.14 -20.84
N ALA A 520 11.77 12.40 -20.86
CA ALA A 520 11.19 13.70 -21.21
C ALA A 520 10.13 14.14 -20.19
N ASN A 521 9.22 13.24 -19.80
CA ASN A 521 8.10 13.52 -18.93
C ASN A 521 8.08 12.59 -17.71
N TYR A 522 7.53 13.11 -16.61
CA TYR A 522 7.05 12.29 -15.50
C TYR A 522 5.66 11.75 -15.86
N ASN A 523 5.43 10.47 -15.56
CA ASN A 523 4.18 9.76 -15.75
C ASN A 523 3.70 9.25 -14.38
N VAL A 524 2.52 9.71 -13.94
CA VAL A 524 1.89 9.30 -12.69
C VAL A 524 0.93 8.16 -12.98
N LEU A 525 1.26 6.97 -12.49
CA LEU A 525 0.48 5.74 -12.63
C LEU A 525 -0.26 5.46 -11.32
N ARG A 526 -1.59 5.32 -11.39
CA ARG A 526 -2.41 4.79 -10.29
C ARG A 526 -2.33 3.25 -10.31
N LEU A 527 -2.02 2.64 -9.17
CA LEU A 527 -1.70 1.21 -9.11
C LEU A 527 -2.93 0.30 -8.93
N SER A 528 -4.03 0.82 -8.41
CA SER A 528 -5.27 0.06 -8.25
C SER A 528 -5.88 -0.36 -9.59
N ASP A 529 -5.71 0.44 -10.64
CA ASP A 529 -6.28 0.22 -11.98
C ASP A 529 -5.23 0.22 -13.11
N ASN A 530 -3.95 0.47 -12.78
CA ASN A 530 -2.85 0.62 -13.73
C ASN A 530 -3.10 1.70 -14.80
N VAL A 531 -3.82 2.77 -14.46
CA VAL A 531 -4.08 3.90 -15.37
C VAL A 531 -3.07 5.03 -15.13
N THR A 532 -2.48 5.55 -16.21
CA THR A 532 -1.66 6.77 -16.14
C THR A 532 -2.60 7.98 -16.04
N VAL A 533 -2.61 8.61 -14.87
CA VAL A 533 -3.56 9.68 -14.49
C VAL A 533 -3.01 11.07 -14.77
N ALA A 534 -1.69 11.22 -14.92
CA ALA A 534 -1.06 12.46 -15.38
C ALA A 534 0.27 12.17 -16.09
N SER A 535 0.64 13.02 -17.05
CA SER A 535 1.93 12.99 -17.74
C SER A 535 2.39 14.40 -18.07
N GLY A 536 3.68 14.69 -17.91
CA GLY A 536 4.29 16.00 -18.23
C GLY A 536 5.48 16.33 -17.33
N ALA A 537 5.86 17.61 -17.25
CA ALA A 537 6.94 18.05 -16.37
C ALA A 537 6.53 18.14 -14.88
N GLY A 538 5.22 18.23 -14.59
CA GLY A 538 4.70 18.59 -13.27
C GLY A 538 4.70 20.11 -13.03
N PRO A 539 4.20 20.59 -11.88
CA PRO A 539 3.52 19.82 -10.84
C PRO A 539 2.17 19.25 -11.34
N PHE A 540 1.68 18.20 -10.66
CA PHE A 540 0.42 17.53 -11.00
C PHE A 540 -0.57 17.67 -9.86
N ASN A 541 -1.84 17.95 -10.18
CA ASN A 541 -2.96 17.83 -9.26
C ASN A 541 -3.78 16.60 -9.65
N VAL A 542 -3.73 15.56 -8.83
CA VAL A 542 -4.29 14.24 -9.15
C VAL A 542 -4.94 13.69 -7.89
N ASP A 543 -6.22 13.30 -7.99
CA ASP A 543 -6.93 12.57 -6.93
C ASP A 543 -6.78 13.23 -5.54
N GLY A 544 -6.95 14.55 -5.47
CA GLY A 544 -6.82 15.31 -4.21
C GLY A 544 -5.40 15.48 -3.70
N MET A 545 -4.38 15.22 -4.52
CA MET A 545 -2.98 15.40 -4.19
C MET A 545 -2.29 16.38 -5.15
N ALA A 546 -1.39 17.19 -4.62
CA ALA A 546 -0.39 17.91 -5.40
C ALA A 546 0.91 17.11 -5.40
N ILE A 547 1.36 16.64 -6.56
CA ILE A 547 2.60 15.89 -6.76
C ILE A 547 3.60 16.81 -7.47
N THR A 548 4.74 17.04 -6.84
CA THR A 548 5.77 17.95 -7.33
C THR A 548 7.07 17.20 -7.54
N PRO A 549 7.39 16.82 -8.79
CA PRO A 549 8.72 16.36 -9.15
C PRO A 549 9.76 17.48 -9.03
N GLY A 550 10.99 17.12 -8.72
CA GLY A 550 12.13 18.04 -8.63
C GLY A 550 13.45 17.31 -8.86
N GLY A 551 14.58 18.02 -8.75
CA GLY A 551 15.90 17.48 -9.04
C GLY A 551 16.13 17.18 -10.53
N VAL A 552 17.19 16.44 -10.86
CA VAL A 552 17.49 16.03 -12.24
C VAL A 552 17.25 14.53 -12.39
N PRO A 553 16.08 14.11 -12.90
CA PRO A 553 15.78 12.70 -13.10
C PRO A 553 16.59 12.13 -14.27
N ALA A 554 16.94 10.86 -14.20
CA ALA A 554 17.42 10.08 -15.33
C ALA A 554 16.28 9.25 -15.92
N ALA A 555 16.33 8.99 -17.23
CA ALA A 555 15.34 8.14 -17.89
C ALA A 555 15.28 6.76 -17.20
N GLY A 556 14.08 6.34 -16.82
CA GLY A 556 13.85 5.11 -16.05
C GLY A 556 13.74 5.30 -14.54
N ASP A 557 14.04 6.50 -14.00
CA ASP A 557 13.85 6.79 -12.57
C ASP A 557 12.37 6.68 -12.19
N SER A 558 12.09 6.18 -10.97
CA SER A 558 10.73 6.06 -10.45
C SER A 558 10.63 6.27 -8.94
N PHE A 559 9.43 6.66 -8.51
CA PHE A 559 9.10 7.05 -7.14
C PHE A 559 7.74 6.45 -6.78
N TYR A 560 7.62 5.92 -5.57
CA TYR A 560 6.43 5.25 -5.07
C TYR A 560 5.77 6.08 -3.97
N LEU A 561 4.49 6.36 -4.15
CA LEU A 561 3.69 7.25 -3.32
C LEU A 561 2.60 6.43 -2.63
N ARG A 562 2.47 6.60 -1.32
CA ARG A 562 1.46 5.94 -0.47
C ARG A 562 0.67 6.98 0.32
N PRO A 563 -0.36 7.57 -0.29
CA PRO A 563 -0.99 8.76 0.27
C PRO A 563 -1.68 8.50 1.60
N THR A 564 -2.36 7.36 1.69
CA THR A 564 -3.28 7.08 2.79
C THR A 564 -2.82 5.96 3.71
N ARG A 565 -1.87 5.10 3.30
CA ARG A 565 -1.48 3.87 4.02
C ARG A 565 -1.18 4.08 5.50
N LEU A 566 -0.46 5.15 5.84
CA LEU A 566 -0.03 5.42 7.22
C LEU A 566 -1.05 6.22 8.05
N GLY A 567 -2.14 6.68 7.43
CA GLY A 567 -3.11 7.57 8.06
C GLY A 567 -3.68 7.04 9.37
N ALA A 568 -3.94 5.72 9.43
CA ALA A 568 -4.49 5.08 10.62
C ALA A 568 -3.50 5.07 11.78
N THR A 569 -2.22 4.77 11.52
CA THR A 569 -1.15 4.73 12.53
C THR A 569 -0.59 6.11 12.91
N SER A 570 -0.96 7.14 12.16
CA SER A 570 -0.57 8.54 12.43
C SER A 570 -1.69 9.37 13.02
N PHE A 571 -2.88 8.80 13.17
CA PHE A 571 -4.03 9.48 13.74
C PHE A 571 -3.75 9.71 15.23
N SER A 572 -3.86 10.96 15.68
CA SER A 572 -3.56 11.32 17.06
C SER A 572 -4.32 12.57 17.48
N VAL A 573 -4.72 12.66 18.75
CA VAL A 573 -5.32 13.85 19.34
C VAL A 573 -4.21 14.87 19.65
N GLU A 574 -4.35 16.09 19.15
CA GLU A 574 -3.35 17.16 19.31
C GLU A 574 -3.66 18.04 20.53
N ILE A 575 -4.94 18.23 20.87
CA ILE A 575 -5.35 19.01 22.03
C ILE A 575 -5.16 18.21 23.33
N SER A 576 -4.72 18.91 24.39
CA SER A 576 -4.53 18.31 25.72
C SER A 576 -5.36 18.98 26.82
N ASP A 577 -5.89 20.18 26.55
CA ASP A 577 -6.75 20.91 27.47
C ASP A 577 -8.19 20.96 26.94
N ILE A 578 -9.16 20.66 27.80
CA ILE A 578 -10.59 20.73 27.50
C ILE A 578 -11.07 22.15 27.15
N ARG A 579 -10.29 23.16 27.52
CA ARG A 579 -10.58 24.58 27.23
C ARG A 579 -10.38 24.91 25.76
N ASP A 580 -9.49 24.20 25.08
CA ASP A 580 -9.14 24.42 23.67
C ASP A 580 -10.21 23.89 22.70
N ILE A 581 -11.23 23.19 23.23
CA ILE A 581 -12.35 22.67 22.44
C ILE A 581 -13.24 23.83 21.98
N ALA A 582 -13.23 24.09 20.68
CA ALA A 582 -13.89 25.22 20.02
C ALA A 582 -15.37 24.93 19.72
N ALA A 583 -16.23 25.10 20.74
CA ALA A 583 -17.65 24.77 20.65
C ALA A 583 -18.53 25.90 20.08
N ALA A 584 -18.08 27.15 20.20
CA ALA A 584 -18.84 28.34 19.84
C ALA A 584 -18.47 28.85 18.45
N THR A 585 -19.31 29.69 17.85
CA THR A 585 -18.88 30.46 16.65
C THR A 585 -18.36 31.85 17.06
N PRO A 586 -17.39 32.43 16.34
CA PRO A 586 -16.74 33.70 16.70
C PRO A 586 -17.65 34.92 16.54
N ILE A 587 -18.73 34.80 15.75
CA ILE A 587 -19.66 35.89 15.46
C ILE A 587 -21.07 35.59 15.96
N ARG A 588 -21.82 36.64 16.29
CA ARG A 588 -23.26 36.57 16.55
C ARG A 588 -24.00 37.65 15.78
N THR A 589 -25.25 37.36 15.46
CA THR A 589 -26.16 38.30 14.79
C THR A 589 -27.21 38.81 15.76
N LEU A 590 -27.52 40.10 15.67
CA LEU A 590 -28.45 40.80 16.54
C LEU A 590 -29.38 41.64 15.66
N ASN A 591 -30.69 41.52 15.85
CA ASN A 591 -31.64 42.45 15.25
C ASN A 591 -31.81 43.63 16.20
N ALA A 592 -31.72 44.86 15.70
CA ALA A 592 -31.90 46.03 16.56
C ALA A 592 -33.33 46.07 17.12
N ALA A 593 -33.47 46.32 18.42
CA ALA A 593 -34.78 46.39 19.09
C ALA A 593 -35.68 47.53 18.56
N ALA A 594 -35.08 48.50 17.87
CA ALA A 594 -35.78 49.60 17.22
C ALA A 594 -36.32 49.25 15.83
N ASN A 595 -36.04 48.04 15.30
CA ASN A 595 -36.58 47.61 14.01
C ASN A 595 -38.11 47.64 14.04
N ILE A 596 -38.69 48.22 12.99
CA ILE A 596 -40.14 48.33 12.80
C ILE A 596 -40.61 47.25 11.82
N GLY A 597 -39.77 46.87 10.85
CA GLY A 597 -40.00 45.73 9.98
C GLY A 597 -39.69 44.39 10.64
N THR A 598 -39.83 43.32 9.85
CA THR A 598 -39.59 41.93 10.30
C THR A 598 -38.26 41.38 9.78
N VAL A 599 -37.38 42.23 9.25
CA VAL A 599 -36.09 41.79 8.73
C VAL A 599 -35.21 41.24 9.84
N GLY A 600 -34.54 40.13 9.56
CA GLY A 600 -33.61 39.53 10.50
C GLY A 600 -32.68 38.50 9.87
N ALA A 601 -31.66 38.11 10.62
CA ALA A 601 -30.76 37.02 10.26
C ALA A 601 -31.47 35.66 10.47
N ALA A 602 -31.71 34.92 9.38
CA ALA A 602 -32.23 33.55 9.44
C ALA A 602 -31.14 32.54 9.80
N SER A 603 -29.91 32.78 9.35
CA SER A 603 -28.73 31.98 9.68
C SER A 603 -27.47 32.84 9.53
N SER A 604 -26.42 32.47 10.25
CA SER A 604 -25.09 33.05 10.13
C SER A 604 -24.05 31.94 10.13
N SER A 605 -23.08 32.01 9.24
CA SER A 605 -21.94 31.09 9.20
C SER A 605 -20.64 31.86 9.02
N VAL A 606 -19.56 31.28 9.51
CA VAL A 606 -18.21 31.68 9.15
C VAL A 606 -17.89 31.01 7.82
N VAL A 607 -17.44 31.78 6.84
CA VAL A 607 -17.00 31.28 5.52
C VAL A 607 -15.50 31.43 5.33
N ASP A 608 -14.90 32.38 6.06
CA ASP A 608 -13.47 32.54 6.22
C ASP A 608 -13.19 32.94 7.68
N ALA A 609 -12.70 31.98 8.46
CA ALA A 609 -12.40 32.16 9.87
C ALA A 609 -11.14 33.02 10.11
N LEU A 610 -10.37 33.27 9.07
CA LEU A 610 -9.05 33.90 9.17
C LEU A 610 -9.10 35.33 8.61
N ASP A 611 -10.30 35.81 8.24
CA ASP A 611 -10.52 37.21 7.93
C ASP A 611 -10.19 38.08 9.16
N PRO A 612 -9.24 39.03 9.07
CA PRO A 612 -8.77 39.82 10.21
C PRO A 612 -9.87 40.71 10.81
N ASP A 613 -10.92 40.97 10.04
CA ASP A 613 -12.04 41.82 10.41
C ASP A 613 -13.30 41.01 10.78
N LEU A 614 -13.19 39.68 10.92
CA LEU A 614 -14.29 38.74 11.20
C LEU A 614 -15.17 39.16 12.38
N THR A 615 -14.54 39.65 13.45
CA THR A 615 -15.20 39.97 14.72
C THR A 615 -15.66 41.43 14.80
N ARG A 616 -15.32 42.27 13.80
CA ARG A 616 -15.74 43.68 13.79
C ARG A 616 -17.26 43.79 13.80
N THR A 617 -17.76 44.78 14.53
CA THR A 617 -19.18 45.09 14.51
C THR A 617 -19.57 45.77 13.20
N VAL A 618 -20.39 45.08 12.41
CA VAL A 618 -20.88 45.53 11.11
C VAL A 618 -22.40 45.57 11.13
N ASP A 619 -22.97 46.64 10.61
CA ASP A 619 -24.41 46.85 10.49
C ASP A 619 -24.88 46.69 9.05
N ILE A 620 -25.85 45.81 8.85
CA ILE A 620 -26.67 45.76 7.65
C ILE A 620 -27.84 46.71 7.90
N PHE A 621 -27.75 47.92 7.35
CA PHE A 621 -28.62 49.05 7.66
C PHE A 621 -29.51 49.40 6.46
N PHE A 622 -30.83 49.36 6.67
CA PHE A 622 -31.81 49.80 5.68
C PHE A 622 -31.99 51.32 5.75
N ASP A 623 -30.99 52.07 5.26
CA ASP A 623 -30.98 53.54 5.34
C ASP A 623 -32.21 54.16 4.64
N PRO A 624 -33.00 55.01 5.34
CA PRO A 624 -34.08 55.76 4.71
C PRO A 624 -33.68 56.66 3.53
N ALA A 625 -32.40 56.99 3.40
CA ALA A 625 -31.86 57.75 2.27
C ALA A 625 -31.69 56.92 0.99
N ASN A 626 -31.69 55.58 1.10
CA ASN A 626 -31.47 54.67 -0.02
C ASN A 626 -32.75 54.44 -0.85
N PRO A 627 -32.63 53.96 -2.12
CA PRO A 627 -33.78 53.50 -2.89
C PRO A 627 -34.59 52.47 -2.11
N ALA A 628 -35.92 52.55 -2.21
CA ALA A 628 -36.82 51.65 -1.50
C ALA A 628 -36.47 50.17 -1.75
N GLY A 629 -36.26 49.41 -0.68
CA GLY A 629 -35.89 48.00 -0.75
C GLY A 629 -34.39 47.73 -0.95
N SER A 630 -33.51 48.65 -0.53
CA SER A 630 -32.06 48.44 -0.50
C SER A 630 -31.48 48.72 0.89
N PHE A 631 -30.26 48.22 1.13
CA PHE A 631 -29.51 48.40 2.37
C PHE A 631 -28.04 48.69 2.09
N ASP A 632 -27.36 49.21 3.11
CA ASP A 632 -25.91 49.33 3.16
C ASP A 632 -25.33 48.36 4.18
N VAL A 633 -24.09 47.96 3.97
CA VAL A 633 -23.28 47.26 4.96
C VAL A 633 -22.25 48.25 5.47
N VAL A 634 -22.26 48.54 6.77
CA VAL A 634 -21.51 49.65 7.38
C VAL A 634 -20.69 49.13 8.55
N ASP A 635 -19.39 49.42 8.58
CA ASP A 635 -18.55 49.19 9.77
C ASP A 635 -18.97 50.19 10.86
N ARG A 636 -19.44 49.69 12.01
CA ARG A 636 -20.03 50.54 13.06
C ARG A 636 -19.03 51.48 13.70
N ALA A 637 -17.77 51.06 13.82
CA ALA A 637 -16.75 51.83 14.54
C ALA A 637 -16.25 53.02 13.72
N SER A 638 -16.03 52.82 12.42
CA SER A 638 -15.52 53.83 11.49
C SER A 638 -16.61 54.59 10.75
N GLY A 639 -17.82 54.02 10.64
CA GLY A 639 -18.90 54.53 9.81
C GLY A 639 -18.67 54.31 8.30
N THR A 640 -17.67 53.51 7.93
CA THR A 640 -17.33 53.23 6.52
C THR A 640 -18.38 52.33 5.90
N VAL A 641 -18.91 52.73 4.74
CA VAL A 641 -19.82 51.89 3.94
C VAL A 641 -18.99 50.85 3.18
N LEU A 642 -19.11 49.58 3.57
CA LEU A 642 -18.45 48.42 2.99
C LEU A 642 -19.17 47.91 1.73
N GLN A 643 -20.51 47.98 1.74
CA GLN A 643 -21.35 47.71 0.57
C GLN A 643 -22.46 48.76 0.52
N ASN A 644 -22.74 49.30 -0.67
CA ASN A 644 -23.59 50.47 -0.85
C ASN A 644 -24.78 50.15 -1.76
N ASN A 645 -25.99 50.53 -1.35
CA ASN A 645 -27.25 50.40 -2.09
C ASN A 645 -27.53 48.99 -2.63
N VAL A 646 -27.26 47.97 -1.80
CA VAL A 646 -27.49 46.57 -2.16
C VAL A 646 -28.99 46.29 -2.19
N ILE A 647 -29.49 45.80 -3.33
CA ILE A 647 -30.91 45.48 -3.50
C ILE A 647 -31.27 44.29 -2.59
N TYR A 648 -32.26 44.48 -1.72
CA TYR A 648 -32.74 43.43 -0.84
C TYR A 648 -33.68 42.47 -1.56
N THR A 649 -33.40 41.18 -1.44
CA THR A 649 -34.32 40.10 -1.81
C THR A 649 -34.46 39.15 -0.61
N PRO A 650 -35.68 38.83 -0.14
CA PRO A 650 -35.86 37.89 0.96
C PRO A 650 -35.16 36.55 0.71
N GLY A 651 -34.34 36.12 1.65
CA GLY A 651 -33.56 34.90 1.58
C GLY A 651 -32.15 35.07 1.00
N MET A 652 -31.75 36.29 0.61
CA MET A 652 -30.39 36.57 0.14
C MET A 652 -29.36 36.41 1.26
N SER A 653 -28.14 36.07 0.87
CA SER A 653 -26.98 36.05 1.75
C SER A 653 -26.14 37.31 1.55
N VAL A 654 -25.77 37.94 2.66
CA VAL A 654 -24.77 39.01 2.72
C VAL A 654 -23.48 38.39 3.20
N THR A 655 -22.41 38.53 2.42
CA THR A 655 -21.06 38.09 2.78
C THR A 655 -20.19 39.31 2.99
N GLN A 656 -19.52 39.39 4.15
CA GLN A 656 -18.62 40.47 4.52
C GLN A 656 -17.69 39.98 5.64
N ASN A 657 -16.43 40.43 5.66
CA ASN A 657 -15.44 40.12 6.71
C ASN A 657 -15.44 38.62 7.10
N GLY A 658 -15.32 37.72 6.12
CA GLY A 658 -15.26 36.27 6.36
C GLY A 658 -16.52 35.61 6.96
N TRP A 659 -17.61 36.35 7.17
CA TRP A 659 -18.90 35.78 7.56
C TRP A 659 -19.93 35.90 6.46
N GLN A 660 -20.95 35.04 6.54
CA GLN A 660 -22.14 35.11 5.71
C GLN A 660 -23.39 35.09 6.59
N VAL A 661 -24.31 36.02 6.32
CA VAL A 661 -25.61 36.11 7.00
C VAL A 661 -26.73 36.06 5.97
N ARG A 662 -27.64 35.11 6.15
CA ARG A 662 -28.84 35.00 5.32
C ARG A 662 -29.96 35.83 5.92
N LEU A 663 -30.45 36.82 5.18
CA LEU A 663 -31.51 37.73 5.63
C LEU A 663 -32.88 37.25 5.16
N THR A 664 -33.87 37.34 6.04
CA THR A 664 -35.28 37.07 5.71
C THR A 664 -36.19 38.14 6.31
N GLY A 665 -37.48 38.11 5.98
CA GLY A 665 -38.46 39.07 6.48
C GLY A 665 -38.69 40.24 5.53
N SER A 666 -39.41 41.26 6.03
CA SER A 666 -39.75 42.47 5.28
C SER A 666 -39.15 43.69 5.99
N PRO A 667 -38.08 44.30 5.44
CA PRO A 667 -37.46 45.47 6.04
C PRO A 667 -38.35 46.71 5.92
N GLN A 668 -38.19 47.63 6.86
CA GLN A 668 -38.66 49.01 6.80
C GLN A 668 -37.46 49.97 6.88
N PRO A 669 -37.58 51.21 6.37
CA PRO A 669 -36.54 52.23 6.52
C PRO A 669 -36.15 52.43 8.00
N GLY A 670 -34.86 52.34 8.29
CA GLY A 670 -34.28 52.43 9.63
C GLY A 670 -34.01 51.09 10.32
N ASP A 671 -34.44 49.96 9.74
CA ASP A 671 -34.14 48.64 10.29
C ASP A 671 -32.64 48.30 10.20
N THR A 672 -32.11 47.61 11.20
CA THR A 672 -30.71 47.18 11.27
C THR A 672 -30.57 45.73 11.71
N VAL A 673 -29.70 44.99 11.03
CA VAL A 673 -29.20 43.68 11.48
C VAL A 673 -27.70 43.82 11.72
N THR A 674 -27.25 43.62 12.96
CA THR A 674 -25.85 43.75 13.36
C THR A 674 -25.18 42.39 13.40
N VAL A 675 -23.99 42.29 12.81
CA VAL A 675 -23.03 41.20 13.04
C VAL A 675 -21.94 41.72 13.95
N THR A 676 -21.56 40.95 14.97
CA THR A 676 -20.53 41.38 15.94
C THR A 676 -19.84 40.17 16.56
N GLU A 677 -18.70 40.40 17.20
CA GLU A 677 -18.04 39.40 18.05
C GLU A 677 -18.99 38.72 19.04
N ASN A 678 -18.84 37.40 19.16
CA ASN A 678 -19.54 36.60 20.13
C ASN A 678 -18.87 36.63 21.51
N THR A 679 -19.08 37.71 22.25
CA THR A 679 -18.58 37.86 23.63
C THR A 679 -19.24 36.91 24.65
N ASN A 680 -20.25 36.13 24.24
CA ASN A 680 -20.95 35.13 25.07
C ASN A 680 -20.67 33.70 24.56
N SER A 681 -19.48 33.48 24.00
CA SER A 681 -19.07 32.21 23.38
C SER A 681 -19.19 31.00 24.31
N THR A 682 -18.95 31.15 25.62
CA THR A 682 -18.94 30.03 26.57
C THR A 682 -20.26 29.23 26.65
N ASN A 683 -21.40 29.85 26.32
CA ASN A 683 -22.71 29.17 26.28
C ASN A 683 -23.23 28.91 24.85
N ASP A 684 -22.42 29.19 23.83
CA ASP A 684 -22.76 28.94 22.43
C ASP A 684 -22.25 27.56 22.00
N ASN A 685 -23.09 26.81 21.28
CA ASN A 685 -22.83 25.46 20.81
C ASN A 685 -22.85 25.34 19.28
N ARG A 686 -22.97 26.45 18.53
CA ARG A 686 -23.19 26.41 17.08
C ARG A 686 -22.06 25.69 16.34
N ASN A 687 -20.80 25.88 16.72
CA ASN A 687 -19.69 25.16 16.06
C ASN A 687 -19.67 23.68 16.45
N MET A 688 -20.01 23.36 17.70
CA MET A 688 -20.13 21.98 18.16
C MET A 688 -21.24 21.21 17.43
N LEU A 689 -22.36 21.87 17.10
CA LEU A 689 -23.42 21.28 16.27
C LEU A 689 -22.95 21.01 14.83
N LEU A 690 -22.11 21.88 14.26
CA LEU A 690 -21.50 21.66 12.94
C LEU A 690 -20.51 20.47 12.97
N LEU A 691 -19.69 20.37 14.02
CA LEU A 691 -18.79 19.24 14.24
C LEU A 691 -19.56 17.92 14.40
N ALA A 692 -20.63 17.92 15.21
CA ALA A 692 -21.48 16.74 15.39
C ALA A 692 -22.16 16.32 14.07
N ALA A 693 -22.55 17.28 13.22
CA ALA A 693 -23.16 17.01 11.93
C ALA A 693 -22.21 16.30 10.93
N LEU A 694 -20.90 16.37 11.13
CA LEU A 694 -19.92 15.67 10.28
C LEU A 694 -20.12 14.16 10.27
N GLN A 695 -20.69 13.56 11.32
CA GLN A 695 -21.02 12.13 11.36
C GLN A 695 -21.85 11.69 10.14
N ASN A 696 -22.82 12.54 9.77
CA ASN A 696 -23.80 12.26 8.73
C ASN A 696 -23.49 12.99 7.41
N THR A 697 -22.38 13.72 7.35
CA THR A 697 -21.99 14.49 6.17
C THR A 697 -21.11 13.63 5.28
N ALA A 698 -21.48 13.50 4.01
CA ALA A 698 -20.66 12.85 3.02
C ALA A 698 -19.50 13.78 2.63
N VAL A 699 -18.28 13.39 3.00
CA VAL A 699 -17.06 14.20 2.80
C VAL A 699 -15.98 13.47 2.00
N MET A 700 -16.18 12.18 1.72
CA MET A 700 -15.28 11.37 0.91
C MET A 700 -15.94 11.01 -0.43
N ASP A 701 -15.13 10.51 -1.37
CA ASP A 701 -15.57 10.12 -2.71
C ASP A 701 -16.32 11.24 -3.45
N ASN A 702 -15.78 12.46 -3.41
CA ASN A 702 -16.40 13.68 -3.95
C ASN A 702 -17.75 14.02 -3.28
N GLY A 703 -17.84 13.81 -1.96
CA GLY A 703 -19.02 14.15 -1.17
C GLY A 703 -20.16 13.12 -1.28
N VAL A 704 -19.83 11.86 -1.54
CA VAL A 704 -20.80 10.75 -1.67
C VAL A 704 -20.81 9.86 -0.43
N THR A 705 -19.67 9.70 0.23
CA THR A 705 -19.46 8.70 1.30
C THR A 705 -19.18 9.36 2.65
N THR A 706 -19.83 8.91 3.72
CA THR A 706 -19.53 9.28 5.11
C THR A 706 -18.40 8.41 5.70
N PHE A 707 -17.85 8.79 6.86
CA PHE A 707 -16.79 8.00 7.52
C PHE A 707 -17.21 6.56 7.81
N GLU A 708 -18.39 6.38 8.38
CA GLU A 708 -18.95 5.07 8.73
C GLU A 708 -19.24 4.24 7.48
N GLN A 709 -19.73 4.85 6.39
CA GLN A 709 -19.95 4.15 5.12
C GLN A 709 -18.64 3.67 4.48
N SER A 710 -17.56 4.45 4.58
CA SER A 710 -16.23 4.02 4.11
C SER A 710 -15.74 2.80 4.89
N TYR A 711 -15.88 2.80 6.22
CA TYR A 711 -15.53 1.66 7.06
C TYR A 711 -16.43 0.44 6.81
N ALA A 712 -17.74 0.64 6.62
CA ALA A 712 -18.66 -0.43 6.25
C ALA A 712 -18.29 -1.06 4.89
N THR A 713 -17.86 -0.24 3.92
CA THR A 713 -17.38 -0.72 2.62
C THR A 713 -16.10 -1.53 2.76
N LEU A 714 -15.17 -1.11 3.62
CA LEU A 714 -13.97 -1.89 3.96
C LEU A 714 -14.36 -3.27 4.51
N ASN A 715 -15.27 -3.34 5.49
CA ASN A 715 -15.73 -4.61 6.05
C ASN A 715 -16.43 -5.50 5.01
N ALA A 716 -17.24 -4.90 4.13
CA ALA A 716 -17.89 -5.63 3.05
C ALA A 716 -16.88 -6.20 2.04
N GLU A 717 -15.85 -5.43 1.67
CA GLU A 717 -14.78 -5.87 0.76
C GLU A 717 -14.02 -7.07 1.36
N VAL A 718 -13.60 -6.96 2.62
CA VAL A 718 -12.92 -8.05 3.33
C VAL A 718 -13.80 -9.29 3.41
N GLY A 719 -15.07 -9.15 3.80
CA GLY A 719 -16.00 -10.27 3.89
C GLY A 719 -16.23 -10.97 2.54
N VAL A 720 -16.34 -10.21 1.45
CA VAL A 720 -16.49 -10.76 0.09
C VAL A 720 -15.24 -11.53 -0.32
N VAL A 721 -14.04 -10.98 -0.13
CA VAL A 721 -12.78 -11.65 -0.48
C VAL A 721 -12.61 -12.92 0.35
N THR A 722 -12.86 -12.87 1.67
CA THR A 722 -12.76 -14.05 2.53
C THR A 722 -13.73 -15.15 2.12
N GLN A 723 -15.00 -14.81 1.89
CA GLN A 723 -16.01 -15.79 1.49
C GLN A 723 -15.72 -16.39 0.11
N GLN A 724 -15.25 -15.57 -0.84
CA GLN A 724 -14.85 -16.04 -2.17
C GLN A 724 -13.64 -16.98 -2.10
N ALA A 725 -12.62 -16.62 -1.32
CA ALA A 725 -11.43 -17.46 -1.10
C ALA A 725 -11.83 -18.80 -0.48
N LYS A 726 -12.73 -18.81 0.50
CA LYS A 726 -13.25 -20.02 1.13
C LYS A 726 -14.01 -20.93 0.16
N ILE A 727 -14.94 -20.37 -0.62
CA ILE A 727 -15.69 -21.15 -1.62
C ILE A 727 -14.74 -21.76 -2.64
N ASN A 728 -13.80 -20.97 -3.16
CA ASN A 728 -12.83 -21.44 -4.14
C ASN A 728 -11.92 -22.53 -3.55
N TYR A 729 -11.48 -22.35 -2.29
CA TYR A 729 -10.71 -23.36 -1.57
C TYR A 729 -11.47 -24.69 -1.46
N ASP A 730 -12.74 -24.67 -1.04
CA ASP A 730 -13.55 -25.89 -0.88
C ASP A 730 -13.74 -26.64 -2.22
N VAL A 731 -13.93 -25.88 -3.31
CA VAL A 731 -14.02 -26.44 -4.68
C VAL A 731 -12.70 -27.08 -5.10
N GLU A 732 -11.59 -26.35 -4.98
CA GLU A 732 -10.26 -26.84 -5.39
C GLU A 732 -9.80 -28.01 -4.52
N LYS A 733 -10.11 -27.98 -3.22
CA LYS A 733 -9.85 -29.10 -2.30
C LYS A 733 -10.61 -30.36 -2.72
N THR A 734 -11.86 -30.22 -3.17
CA THR A 734 -12.65 -31.35 -3.68
C THR A 734 -12.06 -31.92 -4.97
N LEU A 735 -11.59 -31.05 -5.88
CA LEU A 735 -10.91 -31.49 -7.10
C LEU A 735 -9.58 -32.18 -6.80
N LEU A 736 -8.82 -31.67 -5.83
CA LEU A 736 -7.61 -32.30 -5.31
C LEU A 736 -7.91 -33.70 -4.76
N ASP A 737 -8.93 -33.84 -3.92
CA ASP A 737 -9.31 -35.14 -3.32
C ASP A 737 -9.74 -36.16 -4.38
N ASN A 738 -10.47 -35.71 -5.41
CA ASN A 738 -10.81 -36.56 -6.55
C ASN A 738 -9.58 -36.98 -7.37
N ALA A 739 -8.61 -36.09 -7.55
CA ALA A 739 -7.35 -36.40 -8.23
C ALA A 739 -6.50 -37.38 -7.42
N ILE A 740 -6.45 -37.24 -6.09
CA ILE A 740 -5.79 -38.18 -5.18
C ILE A 740 -6.46 -39.55 -5.27
N ALA A 741 -7.80 -39.62 -5.19
CA ALA A 741 -8.53 -40.89 -5.31
C ALA A 741 -8.34 -41.55 -6.68
N SER A 742 -8.30 -40.77 -7.76
CA SER A 742 -8.03 -41.26 -9.11
C SER A 742 -6.62 -41.83 -9.23
N ARG A 743 -5.62 -41.14 -8.66
CA ARG A 743 -4.25 -41.64 -8.57
C ARG A 743 -4.19 -42.93 -7.77
N GLU A 744 -4.80 -42.98 -6.59
CA GLU A 744 -4.78 -44.18 -5.73
C GLU A 744 -5.48 -45.38 -6.37
N SER A 745 -6.58 -45.16 -7.10
CA SER A 745 -7.26 -46.23 -7.83
C SER A 745 -6.42 -46.83 -8.96
N LEU A 746 -5.52 -46.06 -9.56
CA LEU A 746 -4.69 -46.50 -10.69
C LEU A 746 -3.32 -47.01 -10.23
N SER A 747 -2.66 -46.22 -9.38
CA SER A 747 -1.26 -46.36 -8.98
C SER A 747 -1.08 -46.92 -7.57
N GLY A 748 -2.16 -46.98 -6.77
CA GLY A 748 -2.12 -47.50 -5.41
C GLY A 748 -1.91 -49.01 -5.36
N VAL A 749 -1.36 -49.49 -4.23
CA VAL A 749 -1.13 -50.91 -3.99
C VAL A 749 -2.38 -51.54 -3.37
N ASN A 750 -2.99 -52.48 -4.08
CA ASN A 750 -4.10 -53.28 -3.55
C ASN A 750 -3.56 -54.60 -2.97
N LEU A 751 -3.65 -54.76 -1.65
CA LEU A 751 -3.12 -55.93 -0.94
C LEU A 751 -3.74 -57.25 -1.40
N ASP A 752 -5.02 -57.26 -1.78
CA ASP A 752 -5.70 -58.48 -2.22
C ASP A 752 -5.21 -58.90 -3.61
N GLU A 753 -5.02 -57.94 -4.52
CA GLU A 753 -4.44 -58.19 -5.84
C GLU A 753 -2.97 -58.65 -5.72
N GLU A 754 -2.15 -57.93 -4.94
CA GLU A 754 -0.75 -58.31 -4.75
C GLU A 754 -0.62 -59.67 -4.06
N ALA A 755 -1.49 -60.02 -3.10
CA ALA A 755 -1.49 -61.33 -2.47
C ALA A 755 -1.87 -62.45 -3.45
N ALA A 756 -2.87 -62.22 -4.30
CA ALA A 756 -3.25 -63.18 -5.33
C ALA A 756 -2.12 -63.38 -6.36
N ASP A 757 -1.48 -62.30 -6.80
CA ASP A 757 -0.33 -62.34 -7.70
C ASP A 757 0.87 -63.04 -7.05
N LEU A 758 1.13 -62.79 -5.77
CA LEU A 758 2.20 -63.44 -5.01
C LEU A 758 1.99 -64.96 -4.96
N ILE A 759 0.78 -65.44 -4.69
CA ILE A 759 0.46 -66.87 -4.71
C ILE A 759 0.64 -67.44 -6.12
N ARG A 760 0.16 -66.74 -7.15
CA ARG A 760 0.29 -67.16 -8.56
C ARG A 760 1.76 -67.31 -8.96
N PHE A 761 2.59 -66.32 -8.64
CA PHE A 761 4.02 -66.35 -8.95
C PHE A 761 4.77 -67.39 -8.11
N GLN A 762 4.40 -67.62 -6.84
CA GLN A 762 4.98 -68.68 -6.02
C GLN A 762 4.69 -70.07 -6.60
N GLN A 763 3.45 -70.33 -7.05
CA GLN A 763 3.07 -71.59 -7.69
C GLN A 763 3.83 -71.81 -9.00
N ALA A 764 3.93 -70.76 -9.84
CA ALA A 764 4.68 -70.82 -11.09
C ALA A 764 6.18 -71.09 -10.84
N TYR A 765 6.78 -70.41 -9.88
CA TYR A 765 8.17 -70.61 -9.47
C TYR A 765 8.42 -72.05 -8.96
N GLN A 766 7.56 -72.57 -8.09
CA GLN A 766 7.65 -73.95 -7.57
C GLN A 766 7.50 -75.00 -8.68
N ALA A 767 6.57 -74.79 -9.62
CA ALA A 767 6.38 -75.68 -10.76
C ALA A 767 7.62 -75.76 -11.64
N LEU A 768 8.21 -74.61 -11.98
CA LEU A 768 9.44 -74.54 -12.78
C LEU A 768 10.65 -75.13 -12.06
N ALA A 769 10.78 -74.91 -10.75
CA ALA A 769 11.84 -75.52 -9.93
C ALA A 769 11.75 -77.05 -9.93
N ARG A 770 10.54 -77.63 -9.83
CA ARG A 770 10.33 -79.09 -9.94
C ARG A 770 10.69 -79.62 -11.32
N ILE A 771 10.41 -78.88 -12.39
CA ILE A 771 10.79 -79.27 -13.77
C ILE A 771 12.32 -79.32 -13.91
N ILE A 772 13.03 -78.35 -13.34
CA ILE A 772 14.51 -78.34 -13.34
C ILE A 772 15.04 -79.55 -12.56
N GLN A 773 14.52 -79.81 -11.36
CA GLN A 773 14.93 -80.95 -10.53
C GLN A 773 14.68 -82.29 -11.24
N THR A 774 13.50 -82.45 -11.83
CA THR A 774 13.16 -83.68 -12.59
C THR A 774 14.05 -83.84 -13.83
N SER A 775 14.36 -82.74 -14.52
CA SER A 775 15.25 -82.75 -15.68
C SER A 775 16.69 -83.10 -15.29
N GLN A 776 17.18 -82.64 -14.14
CA GLN A 776 18.49 -83.04 -13.60
C GLN A 776 18.52 -84.54 -13.27
N THR A 777 17.50 -85.07 -12.59
CA THR A 777 17.41 -86.50 -12.29
C THR A 777 17.37 -87.37 -13.55
N LEU A 778 16.63 -86.94 -14.59
CA LEU A 778 16.60 -87.64 -15.88
C LEU A 778 17.96 -87.59 -16.60
N PHE A 779 18.66 -86.46 -16.53
CA PHE A 779 19.99 -86.29 -17.14
C PHE A 779 21.05 -87.13 -16.42
N GLU A 780 21.06 -87.13 -15.09
CA GLU A 780 21.93 -88.00 -14.27
C GLU A 780 21.63 -89.49 -14.52
N SER A 781 20.36 -89.86 -14.63
CA SER A 781 19.95 -91.23 -14.96
C SER A 781 20.46 -91.66 -16.34
N LEU A 782 20.35 -90.79 -17.35
CA LEU A 782 20.88 -91.06 -18.70
C LEU A 782 22.40 -91.13 -18.75
N ILE A 783 23.11 -90.30 -17.99
CA ILE A 783 24.58 -90.36 -17.88
C ILE A 783 25.04 -91.61 -17.12
N SER A 784 24.28 -92.06 -16.12
CA SER A 784 24.59 -93.29 -15.39
C SER A 784 24.28 -94.58 -16.19
N ALA A 785 23.50 -94.46 -17.27
CA ALA A 785 23.05 -95.57 -18.11
C ALA A 785 23.92 -95.80 -19.36
N VAL A 786 24.97 -95.00 -19.55
CA VAL A 786 26.02 -95.13 -20.59
C VAL A 786 27.34 -95.38 -19.88
#